data_AF-A0A351IN72-F1
#
_entry.id   AF-A0A351IN72-F1
#
_cell.length_a   1.000
_cell.length_b   1.000
_cell.length_c   1.000
_cell.angle_alpha   90.00
_cell.angle_beta   90.00
_cell.angle_gamma   90.00
#
_symmetry.space_group_name_H-M   'P 1'
#
loop_
_entity.id
_entity.type
_entity.pdbx_description
1 polymer ?
#
loop_
_entity_poly.entity_id
_entity_poly.type
_entity_poly.pdbx_seq_one_letter_code
_entity_poly.pdbx_strand_id
1 'polypeptide(L)'
;MGRMCNAILFFLAFRIFMEKLNRSKKSRFSQLIEFIRDYRIRIPTTKRLSGIGDTLIGWAFIAINTVFFPPPVELILSEVSFVFFFFSGCLALFFHTIYRHLFQGNLIEGFKDLLIRNVTENHTDAVHLSTSQRIRWIYFRGFIATGGYIAYNISKIYFGVIDNSEIFGADALVYALLAFLILHDVLNIKEIAGIVVASLGVFFVIFFDIESFNLKNGLIAGTAGIISAIAMSVIFFITGIIVCHDSPKRVAFHQCMAGLILAVSILLLTLFFKIVNHDLYFPDISTALVKNSLISGVLYAIAMVFFLRAFLRTEPIVIAVIGYSLGIFVILLEWLFNGELIGVKDGISALLIGLGCFLLIHQEYLKDRKKSREIKMQKPIYEMGLKEELASLKEKFRSGDLDRYTYLAEKHEFNKLLLEYVSQIKDSPIESIKILQDALVFTFKAPLNIELETDGGARSAPFEVLNFGSYELEDELMAYALLKDGDTIFDVGAHIGWYAINFAKRFPNSQIYAFEPIEVTFEFLRKNINRNEIRNVTACNYGCSNKAEEKFLYYFKGGSALASIENLINHKNAQKVKCVLKTIDKIVQDLKIQSVDFIKCDAEGSELFVIQGAEATIKKFKPIIFAELYEEWCQKCGYSSADALKTLKSWGYIPYQAIKGKLKEVDQFELSDSERYNYFFLNSEKHSHLIKKYNFL
;
A
#
# COMPACT_ATOMS: atom_id res chain seq x y z
N MET A 1 -7.92 9.79 -14.58
CA MET A 1 -8.94 10.39 -15.46
C MET A 1 -9.12 11.89 -15.28
N GLY A 2 -9.61 12.40 -14.13
CA GLY A 2 -9.86 13.85 -13.97
C GLY A 2 -8.64 14.78 -14.18
N ARG A 3 -7.42 14.31 -13.89
CA ARG A 3 -6.18 15.05 -14.14
C ARG A 3 -5.75 15.10 -15.61
N MET A 4 -6.08 14.09 -16.42
CA MET A 4 -5.85 14.10 -17.87
C MET A 4 -6.81 15.05 -18.59
N CYS A 5 -8.08 15.09 -18.18
CA CYS A 5 -9.05 16.03 -18.74
C CYS A 5 -8.64 17.49 -18.50
N ASN A 6 -8.07 17.80 -17.33
CA ASN A 6 -7.57 19.15 -17.02
C ASN A 6 -6.34 19.54 -17.84
N ALA A 7 -5.44 18.60 -18.16
CA ALA A 7 -4.32 18.85 -19.05
C ALA A 7 -4.80 19.16 -20.48
N ILE A 8 -5.75 18.37 -21.01
CA ILE A 8 -6.34 18.58 -22.34
C ILE A 8 -7.06 19.94 -22.43
N LEU A 9 -7.82 20.31 -21.40
CA LEU A 9 -8.49 21.61 -21.32
C LEU A 9 -7.50 22.79 -21.23
N PHE A 10 -6.39 22.63 -20.50
CA PHE A 10 -5.32 23.62 -20.45
C PHE A 10 -4.65 23.81 -21.82
N PHE A 11 -4.42 22.73 -22.58
CA PHE A 11 -3.82 22.81 -23.91
C PHE A 11 -4.78 23.39 -24.96
N LEU A 12 -6.09 23.13 -24.87
CA LEU A 12 -7.09 23.79 -25.73
C LEU A 12 -7.14 25.31 -25.46
N ALA A 13 -7.14 25.70 -24.17
CA ALA A 13 -7.13 27.11 -23.78
C ALA A 13 -5.84 27.83 -24.21
N PHE A 14 -4.70 27.14 -24.11
CA PHE A 14 -3.40 27.67 -24.54
C PHE A 14 -3.30 27.81 -26.07
N ARG A 15 -3.89 26.90 -26.84
CA ARG A 15 -3.98 27.00 -28.31
C ARG A 15 -4.82 28.20 -28.76
N ILE A 16 -5.99 28.41 -28.14
CA ILE A 16 -6.85 29.58 -28.42
C ILE A 16 -6.15 30.90 -28.08
N PHE A 17 -5.35 30.91 -27.01
CA PHE A 17 -4.51 32.05 -26.62
C PHE A 17 -3.40 32.34 -27.66
N MET A 18 -2.73 31.31 -28.17
CA MET A 18 -1.68 31.44 -29.19
C MET A 18 -2.23 31.85 -30.57
N GLU A 19 -3.44 31.41 -30.94
CA GLU A 19 -4.11 31.86 -32.17
C GLU A 19 -4.49 33.36 -32.12
N LYS A 20 -4.86 33.88 -30.95
CA LYS A 20 -5.09 35.33 -30.75
C LYS A 20 -3.78 36.14 -30.77
N LEU A 21 -2.68 35.57 -30.28
CA LEU A 21 -1.33 36.16 -30.28
C LEU A 21 -0.79 36.41 -31.70
N ASN A 22 -1.20 35.61 -32.68
CA ASN A 22 -0.71 35.72 -34.06
C ASN A 22 -1.28 36.94 -34.83
N ARG A 23 -2.17 37.74 -34.21
CA ARG A 23 -2.87 38.88 -34.85
C ARG A 23 -2.45 40.28 -34.35
N SER A 24 -1.49 40.44 -33.42
CA SER A 24 -1.14 41.77 -32.86
C SER A 24 0.37 42.07 -32.80
N LYS A 25 0.78 43.31 -33.11
CA LYS A 25 2.19 43.80 -33.17
C LYS A 25 2.76 44.32 -31.84
N LYS A 26 2.41 43.76 -30.68
CA LYS A 26 3.05 44.10 -29.39
C LYS A 26 3.91 42.94 -28.86
N SER A 27 4.92 43.27 -28.05
CA SER A 27 5.87 42.29 -27.47
C SER A 27 5.14 41.24 -26.61
N ARG A 28 5.49 39.96 -26.85
CA ARG A 28 4.86 38.75 -26.28
C ARG A 28 4.84 38.73 -24.74
N PHE A 29 5.74 39.45 -24.09
CA PHE A 29 5.92 39.42 -22.64
C PHE A 29 4.96 40.40 -21.90
N SER A 30 4.64 41.54 -22.52
CA SER A 30 3.81 42.58 -21.91
C SER A 30 2.32 42.21 -21.89
N GLN A 31 1.83 41.51 -22.93
CA GLN A 31 0.44 41.09 -23.03
C GLN A 31 0.11 39.88 -22.15
N LEU A 32 1.10 39.02 -21.85
CA LEU A 32 0.95 37.91 -20.90
C LEU A 32 0.71 38.42 -19.48
N ILE A 33 1.37 39.53 -19.10
CA ILE A 33 1.20 40.16 -17.79
C ILE A 33 -0.16 40.87 -17.68
N GLU A 34 -0.66 41.51 -18.76
CA GLU A 34 -2.01 42.09 -18.78
C GLU A 34 -3.12 41.02 -18.73
N PHE A 35 -2.96 39.88 -19.44
CA PHE A 35 -3.92 38.77 -19.42
C PHE A 35 -4.11 38.16 -18.02
N ILE A 36 -3.01 38.03 -17.27
CA ILE A 36 -3.02 37.56 -15.87
C ILE A 36 -3.69 38.59 -14.94
N ARG A 37 -3.70 39.87 -15.32
CA ARG A 37 -4.25 40.98 -14.52
C ARG A 37 -5.75 41.19 -14.75
N ASP A 38 -6.22 41.02 -15.99
CA ASP A 38 -7.62 41.25 -16.39
C ASP A 38 -8.56 40.11 -16.01
N TYR A 39 -8.09 38.86 -16.06
CA TYR A 39 -8.83 37.73 -15.51
C TYR A 39 -8.52 37.63 -14.03
N ARG A 40 -9.38 38.23 -13.19
CA ARG A 40 -9.39 38.09 -11.72
C ARG A 40 -9.60 36.62 -11.28
N ILE A 41 -8.63 35.75 -11.56
CA ILE A 41 -8.56 34.41 -11.01
C ILE A 41 -8.15 34.60 -9.55
N ARG A 42 -9.15 34.70 -8.67
CA ARG A 42 -8.95 34.50 -7.24
C ARG A 42 -8.38 33.10 -7.06
N ILE A 43 -7.07 33.02 -6.84
CA ILE A 43 -6.43 31.82 -6.31
C ILE A 43 -7.03 31.64 -4.91
N PRO A 44 -7.78 30.56 -4.64
CA PRO A 44 -8.25 30.29 -3.29
C PRO A 44 -7.01 30.02 -2.43
N THR A 45 -6.74 30.90 -1.48
CA THR A 45 -5.75 30.68 -0.43
C THR A 45 -6.25 29.57 0.48
N THR A 46 -5.98 28.31 0.15
CA THR A 46 -5.98 27.19 1.09
C THR A 46 -4.80 26.26 0.80
N LYS A 47 -4.20 25.79 1.89
CA LYS A 47 -2.86 25.19 2.00
C LYS A 47 -2.62 23.97 1.07
N ARG A 48 -1.36 23.86 0.62
CA ARG A 48 -0.68 22.78 -0.15
C ARG A 48 -0.99 22.71 -1.65
N LEU A 49 -0.37 23.62 -2.41
CA LEU A 49 -0.02 23.43 -3.82
C LEU A 49 1.42 22.90 -3.93
N SER A 50 1.57 21.58 -4.07
CA SER A 50 2.79 20.96 -4.58
C SER A 50 2.48 20.38 -5.95
N GLY A 51 3.20 20.81 -7.00
CA GLY A 51 3.20 20.10 -8.28
C GLY A 51 2.87 20.91 -9.53
N ILE A 52 3.31 22.17 -9.62
CA ILE A 52 3.58 22.81 -10.92
C ILE A 52 4.92 22.31 -11.51
N GLY A 53 5.65 21.46 -10.77
CA GLY A 53 6.97 20.92 -11.13
C GLY A 53 6.99 19.76 -12.13
N ASP A 54 5.85 19.14 -12.44
CA ASP A 54 5.79 18.01 -13.37
C ASP A 54 5.82 18.45 -14.85
N THR A 55 5.49 19.71 -15.12
CA THR A 55 5.54 20.31 -16.47
C THR A 55 6.96 20.66 -16.93
N LEU A 56 7.92 20.73 -15.99
CA LEU A 56 9.34 21.00 -16.27
C LEU A 56 10.12 19.72 -16.66
N ILE A 57 9.66 18.55 -16.24
CA ILE A 57 10.26 17.25 -16.60
C ILE A 57 10.06 16.95 -18.10
N GLY A 58 8.96 17.42 -18.68
CA GLY A 58 8.70 17.34 -20.13
C GLY A 58 9.64 18.22 -20.97
N TRP A 59 10.09 19.37 -20.45
CA TRP A 59 11.07 20.23 -21.14
C TRP A 59 12.51 19.71 -20.98
N ALA A 60 12.81 19.06 -19.86
CA ALA A 60 14.12 18.44 -19.64
C ALA A 60 14.38 17.30 -20.64
N PHE A 61 13.36 16.55 -21.05
CA PHE A 61 13.55 15.39 -21.91
C PHE A 61 13.66 15.72 -23.41
N ILE A 62 12.97 16.76 -23.89
CA ILE A 62 13.16 17.28 -25.26
C ILE A 62 14.61 17.73 -25.44
N ALA A 63 15.22 18.33 -24.41
CA ALA A 63 16.64 18.66 -24.42
C ALA A 63 17.56 17.42 -24.38
N ILE A 64 17.18 16.36 -23.63
CA ILE A 64 17.95 15.12 -23.42
C ILE A 64 18.19 14.31 -24.70
N ASN A 65 17.29 14.37 -25.67
CA ASN A 65 17.46 13.64 -26.93
C ASN A 65 18.01 14.46 -28.10
N THR A 66 18.05 15.80 -28.02
CA THR A 66 18.47 16.64 -29.16
C THR A 66 19.84 17.31 -29.01
N VAL A 67 20.48 17.32 -27.82
CA VAL A 67 21.67 18.18 -27.60
C VAL A 67 22.75 17.54 -26.71
N PHE A 68 23.07 16.26 -26.91
CA PHE A 68 23.97 15.52 -26.02
C PHE A 68 25.22 14.97 -26.72
N PHE A 69 26.11 15.91 -27.05
CA PHE A 69 27.59 15.94 -27.01
C PHE A 69 28.00 17.07 -27.96
N PRO A 70 29.08 17.82 -27.68
CA PRO A 70 29.55 18.76 -28.67
C PRO A 70 29.93 18.04 -29.98
N PRO A 71 29.82 18.68 -31.16
CA PRO A 71 30.24 18.17 -32.48
C PRO A 71 31.60 17.44 -32.55
N PRO A 72 32.60 17.64 -31.65
CA PRO A 72 33.85 16.90 -31.74
C PRO A 72 33.67 15.38 -31.55
N VAL A 73 32.71 14.88 -30.77
CA VAL A 73 32.62 13.43 -30.47
C VAL A 73 32.01 12.62 -31.61
N GLU A 74 31.04 13.18 -32.34
CA GLU A 74 30.51 12.55 -33.56
C GLU A 74 31.56 12.51 -34.69
N LEU A 75 32.43 13.53 -34.78
CA LEU A 75 33.55 13.57 -35.73
C LEU A 75 34.67 12.56 -35.39
N ILE A 76 34.87 12.25 -34.11
CA ILE A 76 35.93 11.35 -33.62
C ILE A 76 35.58 9.87 -33.87
N LEU A 77 34.29 9.53 -33.84
CA LEU A 77 33.84 8.15 -33.99
C LEU A 77 33.66 7.73 -35.46
N SER A 78 33.58 8.66 -36.40
CA SER A 78 33.38 8.37 -37.82
C SER A 78 34.63 7.89 -38.57
N GLU A 79 35.84 8.01 -38.00
CA GLU A 79 37.08 7.82 -38.78
C GLU A 79 37.90 6.57 -38.47
N VAL A 80 37.49 5.64 -37.60
CA VAL A 80 38.44 4.59 -37.17
C VAL A 80 37.85 3.18 -37.07
N SER A 81 38.04 2.40 -38.14
CA SER A 81 37.87 0.93 -38.16
C SER A 81 38.76 0.19 -37.14
N PHE A 82 39.75 0.87 -36.57
CA PHE A 82 40.72 0.33 -35.59
C PHE A 82 40.38 0.63 -34.12
N VAL A 83 39.49 1.61 -33.85
CA VAL A 83 38.88 1.80 -32.52
C VAL A 83 38.19 0.50 -32.10
N PHE A 84 37.67 -0.28 -33.06
CA PHE A 84 37.14 -1.63 -32.88
C PHE A 84 38.14 -2.65 -32.29
N PHE A 85 39.41 -2.61 -32.68
CA PHE A 85 40.43 -3.58 -32.25
C PHE A 85 41.03 -3.24 -30.88
N PHE A 86 41.14 -1.94 -30.57
CA PHE A 86 41.56 -1.48 -29.26
C PHE A 86 40.39 -1.53 -28.25
N PHE A 87 39.16 -1.21 -28.68
CA PHE A 87 37.97 -1.42 -27.87
C PHE A 87 37.72 -2.88 -27.60
N SER A 88 37.97 -3.82 -28.52
CA SER A 88 37.85 -5.25 -28.21
C SER A 88 38.89 -5.71 -27.18
N GLY A 89 40.10 -5.15 -27.19
CA GLY A 89 41.14 -5.36 -26.16
C GLY A 89 40.78 -4.74 -24.81
N CYS A 90 40.26 -3.51 -24.80
CA CYS A 90 39.72 -2.87 -23.60
C CYS A 90 38.44 -3.55 -23.10
N LEU A 91 37.57 -4.06 -23.99
CA LEU A 91 36.41 -4.88 -23.67
C LEU A 91 36.87 -6.22 -23.11
N ALA A 92 37.93 -6.83 -23.62
CA ALA A 92 38.48 -8.08 -23.11
C ALA A 92 39.12 -7.90 -21.74
N LEU A 93 39.86 -6.81 -21.51
CA LEU A 93 40.36 -6.43 -20.18
C LEU A 93 39.23 -6.00 -19.23
N PHE A 94 38.20 -5.34 -19.74
CA PHE A 94 36.98 -4.94 -19.02
C PHE A 94 36.16 -6.18 -18.63
N PHE A 95 35.90 -7.11 -19.55
CA PHE A 95 35.27 -8.40 -19.31
C PHE A 95 36.15 -9.31 -18.45
N HIS A 96 37.48 -9.26 -18.54
CA HIS A 96 38.37 -10.01 -17.67
C HIS A 96 38.38 -9.44 -16.25
N THR A 97 38.34 -8.11 -16.10
CA THR A 97 38.26 -7.43 -14.79
C THR A 97 36.89 -7.62 -14.15
N ILE A 98 35.81 -7.50 -14.95
CA ILE A 98 34.44 -7.87 -14.65
C ILE A 98 34.38 -9.33 -14.24
N TYR A 99 34.90 -10.25 -15.04
CA TYR A 99 34.92 -11.68 -14.75
C TYR A 99 35.67 -11.98 -13.46
N ARG A 100 36.83 -11.37 -13.23
CA ARG A 100 37.62 -11.56 -12.01
C ARG A 100 36.95 -10.95 -10.77
N HIS A 101 36.22 -9.83 -10.89
CA HIS A 101 35.51 -9.22 -9.76
C HIS A 101 34.10 -9.79 -9.53
N LEU A 102 33.41 -10.27 -10.57
CA LEU A 102 32.08 -10.88 -10.49
C LEU A 102 32.15 -12.38 -10.18
N PHE A 103 33.11 -13.13 -10.75
CA PHE A 103 33.19 -14.59 -10.58
C PHE A 103 34.26 -15.07 -9.60
N GLN A 104 35.32 -14.31 -9.30
CA GLN A 104 36.28 -14.67 -8.23
C GLN A 104 36.09 -13.89 -6.91
N GLY A 105 35.29 -12.82 -6.92
CA GLY A 105 34.85 -12.13 -5.71
C GLY A 105 33.41 -12.52 -5.38
N ASN A 106 33.06 -12.60 -4.09
CA ASN A 106 31.70 -12.86 -3.55
C ASN A 106 30.62 -11.85 -3.99
N LEU A 107 30.82 -11.12 -5.09
CA LEU A 107 29.96 -10.06 -5.59
C LEU A 107 28.71 -10.61 -6.29
N ILE A 108 28.79 -11.72 -7.04
CA ILE A 108 27.60 -12.36 -7.64
C ILE A 108 26.73 -13.03 -6.59
N GLU A 109 27.31 -13.78 -5.64
CA GLU A 109 26.52 -14.37 -4.54
C GLU A 109 25.91 -13.27 -3.67
N GLY A 110 26.67 -12.22 -3.33
CA GLY A 110 26.15 -11.05 -2.66
C GLY A 110 25.09 -10.30 -3.46
N PHE A 111 25.20 -10.23 -4.80
CA PHE A 111 24.21 -9.60 -5.67
C PHE A 111 22.94 -10.44 -5.79
N LYS A 112 23.05 -11.77 -5.92
CA LYS A 112 21.91 -12.71 -5.90
C LYS A 112 21.19 -12.67 -4.56
N ASP A 113 21.91 -12.75 -3.45
CA ASP A 113 21.31 -12.67 -2.11
C ASP A 113 20.66 -11.31 -1.86
N LEU A 114 21.27 -10.20 -2.30
CA LEU A 114 20.72 -8.86 -2.15
C LEU A 114 19.50 -8.62 -3.07
N LEU A 115 19.47 -9.23 -4.26
CA LEU A 115 18.33 -9.17 -5.19
C LEU A 115 17.17 -10.03 -4.70
N ILE A 116 17.43 -11.27 -4.26
CA ILE A 116 16.40 -12.19 -3.78
C ILE A 116 15.79 -11.61 -2.49
N ARG A 117 16.59 -11.20 -1.51
CA ARG A 117 16.08 -10.74 -0.20
C ARG A 117 15.37 -9.38 -0.22
N ASN A 118 15.85 -8.38 -0.97
CA ASN A 118 15.15 -7.09 -1.08
C ASN A 118 13.80 -7.19 -1.79
N VAL A 119 13.61 -8.23 -2.61
CA VAL A 119 12.38 -8.44 -3.36
C VAL A 119 11.42 -9.37 -2.59
N THR A 120 11.91 -10.29 -1.76
CA THR A 120 11.07 -11.21 -0.96
C THR A 120 10.73 -10.72 0.45
N GLU A 121 11.52 -9.82 1.06
CA GLU A 121 11.31 -9.38 2.45
C GLU A 121 10.99 -7.88 2.54
N ASN A 122 9.92 -7.54 3.29
CA ASN A 122 9.57 -6.15 3.62
C ASN A 122 10.78 -5.43 4.21
N HIS A 123 11.15 -4.29 3.62
CA HIS A 123 12.23 -3.29 3.88
C HIS A 123 12.78 -3.06 5.31
N THR A 124 12.86 -4.06 6.17
CA THR A 124 13.21 -3.93 7.58
C THR A 124 14.55 -4.55 7.91
N ASP A 125 15.01 -5.56 7.15
CA ASP A 125 16.34 -6.18 7.30
C ASP A 125 17.25 -5.94 6.09
N ALA A 126 17.27 -4.70 5.58
CA ALA A 126 18.15 -4.34 4.48
C ALA A 126 19.63 -4.41 4.92
N VAL A 127 20.41 -5.31 4.31
CA VAL A 127 21.85 -5.48 4.56
C VAL A 127 22.57 -4.13 4.49
N HIS A 128 23.21 -3.71 5.58
CA HIS A 128 24.00 -2.49 5.61
C HIS A 128 25.28 -2.65 4.78
N LEU A 129 25.25 -2.20 3.52
CA LEU A 129 26.45 -2.06 2.70
C LEU A 129 27.40 -1.02 3.32
N SER A 130 28.68 -1.37 3.48
CA SER A 130 29.70 -0.42 3.91
C SER A 130 29.82 0.74 2.91
N THR A 131 30.26 1.91 3.37
CA THR A 131 30.45 3.10 2.51
C THR A 131 31.40 2.82 1.33
N SER A 132 32.44 2.01 1.54
CA SER A 132 33.37 1.60 0.47
C SER A 132 32.71 0.68 -0.58
N GLN A 133 31.81 -0.22 -0.17
CA GLN A 133 31.08 -1.08 -1.11
C GLN A 133 30.06 -0.27 -1.93
N ARG A 134 29.33 0.65 -1.30
CA ARG A 134 28.37 1.54 -1.99
C ARG A 134 29.03 2.37 -3.08
N ILE A 135 30.17 3.00 -2.77
CA ILE A 135 30.93 3.81 -3.73
C ILE A 135 31.40 2.94 -4.91
N ARG A 136 31.93 1.74 -4.65
CA ARG A 136 32.35 0.80 -5.71
C ARG A 136 31.22 0.43 -6.67
N TRP A 137 30.03 0.16 -6.15
CA TRP A 137 28.84 -0.12 -6.97
C TRP A 137 28.41 1.09 -7.82
N ILE A 138 28.52 2.31 -7.30
CA ILE A 138 28.20 3.52 -8.07
C ILE A 138 29.19 3.72 -9.23
N TYR A 139 30.48 3.55 -8.99
CA TYR A 139 31.48 3.63 -10.07
C TYR A 139 31.31 2.51 -11.09
N PHE A 140 31.06 1.28 -10.64
CA PHE A 140 30.79 0.13 -11.51
C PHE A 140 29.59 0.38 -12.44
N ARG A 141 28.48 0.88 -11.90
CA ARG A 141 27.31 1.31 -12.67
C ARG A 141 27.68 2.39 -13.70
N GLY A 142 28.49 3.38 -13.30
CA GLY A 142 28.98 4.45 -14.18
C GLY A 142 29.76 3.92 -15.38
N PHE A 143 30.64 2.94 -15.17
CA PHE A 143 31.40 2.29 -16.24
C PHE A 143 30.49 1.53 -17.23
N ILE A 144 29.51 0.77 -16.73
CA ILE A 144 28.54 0.06 -17.59
C ILE A 144 27.72 1.06 -18.41
N ALA A 145 27.28 2.16 -17.81
CA ALA A 145 26.53 3.23 -18.49
C ALA A 145 27.28 3.82 -19.66
N THR A 146 28.56 4.15 -19.46
CA THR A 146 29.35 4.72 -20.55
C THR A 146 29.72 3.68 -21.60
N GLY A 147 30.01 2.43 -21.21
CA GLY A 147 30.23 1.34 -22.16
C GLY A 147 29.01 1.08 -23.05
N GLY A 148 27.81 1.05 -22.46
CA GLY A 148 26.55 0.94 -23.19
C GLY A 148 26.32 2.11 -24.16
N TYR A 149 26.58 3.34 -23.71
CA TYR A 149 26.47 4.53 -24.56
C TYR A 149 27.45 4.52 -25.75
N ILE A 150 28.67 4.01 -25.56
CA ILE A 150 29.62 3.86 -26.67
C ILE A 150 29.12 2.81 -27.67
N ALA A 151 28.64 1.67 -27.18
CA ALA A 151 28.06 0.62 -28.02
C ALA A 151 26.84 1.15 -28.81
N TYR A 152 26.01 1.98 -28.18
CA TYR A 152 24.91 2.69 -28.83
C TYR A 152 25.39 3.59 -29.98
N ASN A 153 26.41 4.42 -29.76
CA ASN A 153 26.93 5.31 -30.82
C ASN A 153 27.59 4.53 -31.97
N ILE A 154 28.28 3.43 -31.67
CA ILE A 154 28.79 2.52 -32.70
C ILE A 154 27.63 1.97 -33.53
N SER A 155 26.57 1.48 -32.87
CA SER A 155 25.37 1.00 -33.54
C SER A 155 24.78 2.07 -34.47
N LYS A 156 24.62 3.31 -33.99
CA LYS A 156 24.12 4.48 -34.74
C LYS A 156 24.94 4.78 -35.99
N ILE A 157 26.27 4.79 -35.88
CA ILE A 157 27.17 5.12 -37.00
C ILE A 157 27.07 4.09 -38.11
N TYR A 158 27.03 2.80 -37.76
CA TYR A 158 27.00 1.72 -38.76
C TYR A 158 25.61 1.47 -39.36
N PHE A 159 24.52 1.84 -38.67
CA PHE A 159 23.16 1.81 -39.23
C PHE A 159 22.83 3.03 -40.10
N GLY A 160 23.50 4.18 -39.91
CA GLY A 160 23.56 5.24 -40.91
C GLY A 160 22.24 5.98 -41.17
N VAL A 161 21.59 6.52 -40.13
CA VAL A 161 20.32 7.26 -40.16
C VAL A 161 19.09 6.35 -39.97
N ILE A 162 18.92 5.85 -38.75
CA ILE A 162 17.61 5.44 -38.24
C ILE A 162 17.27 6.38 -37.09
N ASP A 163 16.05 6.90 -37.09
CA ASP A 163 15.55 7.81 -36.07
C ASP A 163 15.49 7.10 -34.71
N ASN A 164 15.86 7.82 -33.66
CA ASN A 164 16.31 7.22 -32.40
C ASN A 164 15.23 6.43 -31.66
N SER A 165 13.95 6.58 -32.01
CA SER A 165 12.79 5.97 -31.35
C SER A 165 12.67 4.45 -31.53
N GLU A 166 13.28 3.88 -32.57
CA GLU A 166 13.13 2.46 -32.93
C GLU A 166 14.09 1.53 -32.15
N ILE A 167 15.29 1.98 -31.80
CA ILE A 167 16.28 1.16 -31.06
C ILE A 167 15.93 1.06 -29.56
N PHE A 168 15.24 2.05 -28.99
CA PHE A 168 14.80 2.01 -27.57
C PHE A 168 13.88 0.83 -27.24
N GLY A 169 13.26 0.18 -28.23
CA GLY A 169 12.46 -1.03 -28.04
C GLY A 169 13.24 -2.27 -27.66
N ALA A 170 14.45 -2.42 -28.21
CA ALA A 170 15.30 -3.59 -27.99
C ALA A 170 15.83 -3.61 -26.55
N ASP A 171 16.25 -2.46 -26.01
CA ASP A 171 16.68 -2.26 -24.62
C ASP A 171 15.62 -2.74 -23.64
N ALA A 172 14.37 -2.48 -23.97
CA ALA A 172 13.26 -2.66 -23.09
C ALA A 172 12.69 -4.11 -23.17
N LEU A 173 12.84 -4.77 -24.32
CA LEU A 173 12.66 -6.22 -24.45
C LEU A 173 13.75 -7.00 -23.70
N VAL A 174 15.00 -6.56 -23.78
CA VAL A 174 16.11 -7.17 -23.03
C VAL A 174 15.93 -6.94 -21.52
N TYR A 175 15.46 -5.76 -21.12
CA TYR A 175 15.10 -5.50 -19.71
C TYR A 175 13.96 -6.40 -19.25
N ALA A 176 12.90 -6.54 -20.06
CA ALA A 176 11.79 -7.45 -19.80
C ALA A 176 12.25 -8.91 -19.64
N LEU A 177 13.12 -9.39 -20.53
CA LEU A 177 13.66 -10.74 -20.49
C LEU A 177 14.58 -10.95 -19.29
N LEU A 178 15.43 -9.98 -18.96
CA LEU A 178 16.28 -10.03 -17.77
C LEU A 178 15.43 -9.96 -16.49
N ALA A 179 14.41 -9.11 -16.44
CA ALA A 179 13.45 -9.04 -15.34
C ALA A 179 12.69 -10.35 -15.20
N PHE A 180 12.26 -10.97 -16.30
CA PHE A 180 11.65 -12.29 -16.29
C PHE A 180 12.63 -13.35 -15.77
N LEU A 181 13.87 -13.40 -16.27
CA LEU A 181 14.86 -14.40 -15.85
C LEU A 181 15.34 -14.24 -14.40
N ILE A 182 15.34 -13.02 -13.87
CA ILE A 182 15.85 -12.68 -12.52
C ILE A 182 14.73 -12.63 -11.48
N LEU A 183 13.52 -12.23 -11.87
CA LEU A 183 12.36 -11.98 -10.98
C LEU A 183 11.15 -12.88 -11.30
N HIS A 184 11.34 -13.98 -12.05
CA HIS A 184 10.26 -14.90 -12.44
C HIS A 184 9.39 -15.34 -11.26
N ASP A 185 10.01 -15.57 -10.11
CA ASP A 185 9.33 -16.09 -8.92
C ASP A 185 8.49 -15.04 -8.18
N VAL A 186 8.55 -13.77 -8.61
CA VAL A 186 7.93 -12.62 -7.93
C VAL A 186 6.88 -11.93 -8.81
N LEU A 187 7.03 -11.97 -10.14
CA LEU A 187 6.15 -11.29 -11.08
C LEU A 187 4.88 -12.10 -11.38
N ASN A 188 3.73 -11.45 -11.36
CA ASN A 188 2.45 -12.05 -11.70
C ASN A 188 2.31 -12.19 -13.23
N ILE A 189 1.56 -13.21 -13.70
CA ILE A 189 1.23 -13.41 -15.11
C ILE A 189 0.66 -12.16 -15.80
N LYS A 190 -0.06 -11.29 -15.07
CA LYS A 190 -0.59 -10.03 -15.59
C LYS A 190 0.48 -8.95 -15.79
N GLU A 191 1.52 -8.95 -14.95
CA GLU A 191 2.67 -8.05 -15.10
C GLU A 191 3.51 -8.49 -16.31
N ILE A 192 3.75 -9.80 -16.45
CA ILE A 192 4.41 -10.39 -17.61
C ILE A 192 3.65 -10.03 -18.90
N ALA A 193 2.33 -10.17 -18.91
CA ALA A 193 1.49 -9.81 -20.05
C ALA A 193 1.61 -8.32 -20.41
N GLY A 194 1.61 -7.42 -19.42
CA GLY A 194 1.79 -5.98 -19.65
C GLY A 194 3.13 -5.65 -20.30
N ILE A 195 4.20 -6.29 -19.85
CA ILE A 195 5.56 -6.10 -20.39
C ILE A 195 5.67 -6.59 -21.84
N VAL A 196 5.13 -7.78 -22.12
CA VAL A 196 5.13 -8.35 -23.48
C VAL A 196 4.35 -7.47 -24.44
N VAL A 197 3.16 -7.00 -24.05
CA VAL A 197 2.32 -6.13 -24.87
C VAL A 197 3.00 -4.79 -25.16
N ALA A 198 3.65 -4.17 -24.17
CA ALA A 198 4.39 -2.93 -24.38
C ALA A 198 5.59 -3.14 -25.34
N SER A 199 6.31 -4.25 -25.20
CA SER A 199 7.47 -4.57 -26.03
C SER A 199 7.09 -4.86 -27.49
N LEU A 200 5.95 -5.53 -27.71
CA LEU A 200 5.39 -5.73 -29.05
C LEU A 200 5.07 -4.41 -29.75
N GLY A 201 4.60 -3.41 -28.99
CA GLY A 201 4.34 -2.07 -29.52
C GLY A 201 5.58 -1.41 -30.10
N VAL A 202 6.74 -1.57 -29.46
CA VAL A 202 7.99 -0.99 -29.99
C VAL A 202 8.53 -1.80 -31.17
N PHE A 203 8.47 -3.14 -31.10
CA PHE A 203 8.89 -4.00 -32.21
C PHE A 203 8.05 -3.76 -33.47
N PHE A 204 6.78 -3.39 -33.31
CA PHE A 204 5.88 -3.10 -34.43
C PHE A 204 6.39 -1.97 -35.32
N VAL A 205 7.02 -0.93 -34.76
CA VAL A 205 7.60 0.16 -35.58
C VAL A 205 8.81 -0.36 -36.35
N ILE A 206 9.75 -0.99 -35.64
CA ILE A 206 11.00 -1.53 -36.19
C ILE A 206 10.73 -2.47 -37.37
N PHE A 207 9.71 -3.35 -37.24
CA PHE A 207 9.40 -4.37 -38.24
C PHE A 207 9.02 -3.79 -39.61
N PHE A 208 8.37 -2.63 -39.65
CA PHE A 208 7.92 -2.01 -40.89
C PHE A 208 8.97 -1.08 -41.52
N ASP A 209 10.06 -0.77 -40.81
CA ASP A 209 11.18 0.03 -41.32
C ASP A 209 12.40 -0.83 -41.75
N ILE A 210 12.26 -2.16 -41.74
CA ILE A 210 13.32 -3.14 -42.10
C ILE A 210 13.90 -2.92 -43.52
N GLU A 211 13.14 -2.36 -44.47
CA GLU A 211 13.60 -2.10 -45.84
C GLU A 211 14.73 -1.06 -45.93
N SER A 212 14.96 -0.27 -44.87
CA SER A 212 16.03 0.74 -44.78
C SER A 212 17.40 0.17 -44.37
N PHE A 213 17.49 -1.10 -43.98
CA PHE A 213 18.72 -1.67 -43.42
C PHE A 213 19.72 -2.11 -44.50
N ASN A 214 20.89 -1.46 -44.53
CA ASN A 214 22.02 -1.92 -45.34
C ASN A 214 22.72 -3.13 -44.66
N LEU A 215 22.40 -4.35 -45.12
CA LEU A 215 22.85 -5.62 -44.54
C LEU A 215 24.37 -5.79 -44.38
N LYS A 216 25.21 -5.06 -45.15
CA LYS A 216 26.67 -5.20 -45.10
C LYS A 216 27.30 -4.82 -43.74
N ASN A 217 26.69 -3.87 -43.02
CA ASN A 217 27.16 -3.42 -41.69
C ASN A 217 26.24 -3.89 -40.55
N GLY A 218 25.14 -4.59 -40.86
CA GLY A 218 24.07 -4.92 -39.93
C GLY A 218 24.47 -5.84 -38.77
N LEU A 219 25.45 -6.73 -38.97
CA LEU A 219 25.92 -7.62 -37.90
C LEU A 219 26.67 -6.86 -36.80
N ILE A 220 27.56 -5.94 -37.21
CA ILE A 220 28.33 -5.11 -36.29
C ILE A 220 27.38 -4.15 -35.55
N ALA A 221 26.51 -3.49 -36.30
CA ALA A 221 25.56 -2.52 -35.76
C ALA A 221 24.54 -3.18 -34.82
N GLY A 222 24.01 -4.36 -35.19
CA GLY A 222 23.08 -5.13 -34.36
C GLY A 222 23.73 -5.68 -33.08
N THR A 223 24.97 -6.19 -33.18
CA THR A 223 25.71 -6.69 -32.01
C THR A 223 25.99 -5.55 -31.02
N ALA A 224 26.41 -4.38 -31.51
CA ALA A 224 26.63 -3.20 -30.69
C ALA A 224 25.32 -2.69 -30.03
N GLY A 225 24.20 -2.74 -30.76
CA GLY A 225 22.88 -2.41 -30.23
C GLY A 225 22.45 -3.35 -29.10
N ILE A 226 22.62 -4.67 -29.25
CA ILE A 226 22.32 -5.66 -28.20
C ILE A 226 23.19 -5.43 -26.96
N ILE A 227 24.48 -5.12 -27.13
CA ILE A 227 25.37 -4.81 -26.01
C ILE A 227 24.88 -3.56 -25.25
N SER A 228 24.44 -2.52 -25.96
CA SER A 228 23.81 -1.34 -25.36
C SER A 228 22.56 -1.70 -24.55
N ALA A 229 21.67 -2.51 -25.13
CA ALA A 229 20.44 -2.98 -24.51
C ALA A 229 20.68 -3.72 -23.18
N ILE A 230 21.65 -4.64 -23.18
CA ILE A 230 22.06 -5.38 -21.98
C ILE A 230 22.63 -4.42 -20.94
N ALA A 231 23.52 -3.51 -21.35
CA ALA A 231 24.14 -2.54 -20.45
C ALA A 231 23.08 -1.65 -19.78
N MET A 232 22.15 -1.10 -20.55
CA MET A 232 21.03 -0.29 -20.04
C MET A 232 20.18 -1.07 -19.06
N SER A 233 19.81 -2.30 -19.39
CA SER A 233 19.00 -3.15 -18.51
C SER A 233 19.68 -3.41 -17.17
N VAL A 234 20.96 -3.78 -17.19
CA VAL A 234 21.76 -4.04 -15.97
C VAL A 234 21.88 -2.78 -15.11
N ILE A 235 22.00 -1.60 -15.72
CA ILE A 235 22.05 -0.33 -14.99
C ILE A 235 20.75 -0.08 -14.24
N PHE A 236 19.58 -0.33 -14.85
CA PHE A 236 18.29 -0.14 -14.17
C PHE A 236 18.20 -0.96 -12.88
N PHE A 237 18.62 -2.23 -12.92
CA PHE A 237 18.67 -3.10 -11.73
C PHE A 237 19.63 -2.58 -10.67
N ILE A 238 20.87 -2.30 -11.05
CA ILE A 238 21.89 -1.78 -10.13
C ILE A 238 21.45 -0.43 -9.52
N THR A 239 20.74 0.40 -10.30
CA THR A 239 20.20 1.69 -9.82
C THR A 239 19.20 1.51 -8.70
N GLY A 240 18.21 0.63 -8.87
CA GLY A 240 17.20 0.37 -7.85
C GLY A 240 17.84 -0.04 -6.52
N ILE A 241 18.82 -0.94 -6.57
CA ILE A 241 19.57 -1.40 -5.40
C ILE A 241 20.36 -0.26 -4.74
N ILE A 242 21.14 0.50 -5.51
CA ILE A 242 22.00 1.57 -4.97
C ILE A 242 21.16 2.66 -4.30
N VAL A 243 20.05 3.05 -4.92
CA VAL A 243 19.19 4.15 -4.45
C VAL A 243 18.47 3.80 -3.14
N CYS A 244 18.20 2.53 -2.86
CA CYS A 244 17.67 2.10 -1.56
C CYS A 244 18.66 2.32 -0.39
N HIS A 245 19.96 2.42 -0.66
CA HIS A 245 21.01 2.47 0.38
C HIS A 245 21.80 3.78 0.43
N ASP A 246 21.56 4.72 -0.47
CA ASP A 246 22.20 6.04 -0.47
C ASP A 246 21.31 7.12 -1.07
N SER A 247 21.57 8.38 -0.72
CA SER A 247 20.76 9.51 -1.20
C SER A 247 20.90 9.69 -2.72
N PRO A 248 19.80 9.97 -3.46
CA PRO A 248 19.84 10.21 -4.91
C PRO A 248 20.84 11.27 -5.34
N LYS A 249 21.05 12.30 -4.50
CA LYS A 249 22.04 13.36 -4.75
C LYS A 249 23.47 12.84 -4.72
N ARG A 250 23.81 11.96 -3.77
CA ARG A 250 25.15 11.38 -3.64
C ARG A 250 25.42 10.38 -4.75
N VAL A 251 24.42 9.57 -5.11
CA VAL A 251 24.49 8.66 -6.25
C VAL A 251 24.72 9.45 -7.55
N ALA A 252 23.94 10.50 -7.79
CA ALA A 252 24.12 11.38 -8.95
C ALA A 252 25.51 12.02 -8.99
N PHE A 253 26.01 12.50 -7.85
CA PHE A 253 27.35 13.11 -7.76
C PHE A 253 28.46 12.14 -8.15
N HIS A 254 28.51 10.96 -7.53
CA HIS A 254 29.54 9.96 -7.85
C HIS A 254 29.42 9.43 -9.28
N GLN A 255 28.21 9.34 -9.82
CA GLN A 255 27.99 8.98 -11.21
C GLN A 255 28.54 10.03 -12.18
N CYS A 256 28.31 11.33 -11.92
CA CYS A 256 28.90 12.40 -12.72
C CYS A 256 30.43 12.38 -12.64
N MET A 257 31.01 12.09 -11.47
CA MET A 257 32.46 11.94 -11.30
C MET A 257 33.03 10.75 -12.09
N ALA A 258 32.35 9.60 -12.07
CA ALA A 258 32.74 8.44 -12.87
C ALA A 258 32.71 8.76 -14.38
N GLY A 259 31.65 9.44 -14.83
CA GLY A 259 31.51 9.90 -16.21
C GLY A 259 32.62 10.88 -16.62
N LEU A 260 32.98 11.82 -15.75
CA LEU A 260 34.07 12.77 -16.00
C LEU A 260 35.42 12.08 -16.17
N ILE A 261 35.77 11.14 -15.29
CA ILE A 261 37.03 10.37 -15.37
C ILE A 261 37.10 9.64 -16.71
N LEU A 262 36.01 9.02 -17.12
CA LEU A 262 35.97 8.25 -18.36
C LEU A 262 35.99 9.14 -19.61
N ALA A 263 35.27 10.27 -19.61
CA ALA A 263 35.29 11.24 -20.70
C ALA A 263 36.70 11.81 -20.92
N VAL A 264 37.42 12.15 -19.83
CA VAL A 264 38.82 12.59 -19.90
C VAL A 264 39.72 11.48 -20.43
N SER A 265 39.49 10.23 -20.01
CA SER A 265 40.27 9.08 -20.48
C SER A 265 40.09 8.84 -21.98
N ILE A 266 38.86 8.96 -22.49
CA ILE A 266 38.55 8.85 -23.92
C ILE A 266 39.20 9.99 -24.70
N LEU A 267 39.10 11.23 -24.21
CA LEU A 267 39.72 12.40 -24.84
C LEU A 267 41.24 12.25 -24.95
N LEU A 268 41.91 11.80 -23.87
CA LEU A 268 43.35 11.56 -23.87
C LEU A 268 43.75 10.44 -24.85
N LEU A 269 42.95 9.39 -24.94
CA LEU A 269 43.18 8.30 -25.89
C LEU A 269 43.03 8.79 -27.34
N THR A 270 41.98 9.56 -27.64
CA THR A 270 41.80 10.17 -28.97
C THR A 270 42.94 11.11 -29.31
N LEU A 271 43.38 11.93 -28.34
CA LEU A 271 44.50 12.85 -28.51
C LEU A 271 45.80 12.09 -28.84
N PHE A 272 46.07 11.01 -28.10
CA PHE A 272 47.20 10.13 -28.36
C PHE A 272 47.17 9.58 -29.79
N PHE A 273 46.03 9.07 -30.26
CA PHE A 273 45.91 8.54 -31.62
C PHE A 273 46.03 9.59 -32.71
N LYS A 274 45.47 10.79 -32.51
CA LYS A 274 45.65 11.92 -33.43
C LYS A 274 47.12 12.33 -33.57
N ILE A 275 47.85 12.32 -32.45
CA ILE A 275 49.29 12.56 -32.44
C ILE A 275 50.04 11.46 -33.20
N VAL A 276 49.72 10.19 -32.94
CA VAL A 276 50.36 9.03 -33.59
C VAL A 276 50.10 8.98 -35.10
N ASN A 277 48.88 9.35 -35.53
CA ASN A 277 48.47 9.35 -36.93
C ASN A 277 48.79 10.67 -37.66
N HIS A 278 49.49 11.61 -37.02
CA HIS A 278 49.81 12.94 -37.56
C HIS A 278 48.60 13.75 -38.03
N ASP A 279 47.41 13.50 -37.48
CA ASP A 279 46.18 14.25 -37.75
C ASP A 279 45.87 15.18 -36.57
N LEU A 280 46.48 16.36 -36.58
CA LEU A 280 46.41 17.34 -35.49
C LEU A 280 45.25 18.34 -35.65
N TYR A 281 44.28 18.07 -36.52
CA TYR A 281 43.13 18.96 -36.67
C TYR A 281 42.19 18.84 -35.45
N PHE A 282 41.98 19.95 -34.75
CA PHE A 282 40.93 20.08 -33.74
C PHE A 282 39.81 20.95 -34.32
N PRO A 283 38.56 20.48 -34.31
CA PRO A 283 37.44 21.32 -34.71
C PRO A 283 37.33 22.54 -33.78
N ASP A 284 37.10 23.72 -34.35
CA ASP A 284 36.93 24.96 -33.59
C ASP A 284 35.77 24.83 -32.60
N ILE A 285 36.08 25.00 -31.31
CA ILE A 285 35.07 25.02 -30.25
C ILE A 285 34.40 26.39 -30.26
N SER A 286 33.25 26.49 -30.93
CA SER A 286 32.49 27.74 -30.97
C SER A 286 31.91 28.12 -29.60
N THR A 287 31.71 29.41 -29.35
CA THR A 287 31.02 29.91 -28.14
C THR A 287 29.57 29.41 -28.04
N ALA A 288 28.90 29.23 -29.18
CA ALA A 288 27.57 28.62 -29.24
C ALA A 288 27.58 27.18 -28.73
N LEU A 289 28.64 26.44 -29.08
CA LEU A 289 28.80 25.07 -28.67
C LEU A 289 29.00 24.94 -27.15
N VAL A 290 29.91 25.72 -26.58
CA VAL A 290 30.14 25.76 -25.13
C VAL A 290 28.85 26.11 -24.37
N LYS A 291 28.11 27.10 -24.86
CA LYS A 291 26.84 27.51 -24.26
C LYS A 291 25.80 26.38 -24.28
N ASN A 292 25.65 25.70 -25.42
CA ASN A 292 24.70 24.59 -25.53
C ASN A 292 25.10 23.41 -24.64
N SER A 293 26.38 23.05 -24.58
CA SER A 293 26.88 21.98 -23.70
C SER A 293 26.66 22.29 -22.21
N LEU A 294 26.83 23.55 -21.78
CA LEU A 294 26.55 23.97 -20.40
C LEU A 294 25.06 23.85 -20.06
N ILE A 295 24.17 24.28 -20.95
CA ILE A 295 22.72 24.19 -20.74
C ILE A 295 22.29 22.72 -20.67
N SER A 296 22.75 21.88 -21.61
CA SER A 296 22.47 20.44 -21.62
C SER A 296 22.97 19.76 -20.33
N GLY A 297 24.18 20.10 -19.86
CA GLY A 297 24.74 19.55 -18.63
C GLY A 297 23.90 19.86 -17.38
N VAL A 298 23.37 21.10 -17.27
CA VAL A 298 22.49 21.49 -16.15
C VAL A 298 21.17 20.73 -16.22
N LEU A 299 20.55 20.65 -17.39
CA LEU A 299 19.29 19.92 -17.58
C LEU A 299 19.44 18.43 -17.26
N TYR A 300 20.56 17.83 -17.65
CA TYR A 300 20.89 16.44 -17.33
C TYR A 300 21.00 16.20 -15.82
N ALA A 301 21.72 17.07 -15.10
CA ALA A 301 21.88 16.93 -13.66
C ALA A 301 20.52 16.98 -12.93
N ILE A 302 19.62 17.86 -13.38
CA ILE A 302 18.26 17.96 -12.85
C ILE A 302 17.49 16.68 -13.14
N ALA A 303 17.46 16.23 -14.39
CA ALA A 303 16.73 15.02 -14.79
C ALA A 303 17.25 13.76 -14.07
N MET A 304 18.56 13.63 -13.91
CA MET A 304 19.18 12.51 -13.17
C MET A 304 18.70 12.44 -11.73
N VAL A 305 18.62 13.57 -11.02
CA VAL A 305 18.14 13.59 -9.63
C VAL A 305 16.66 13.24 -9.54
N PHE A 306 15.83 13.68 -10.49
CA PHE A 306 14.42 13.29 -10.53
C PHE A 306 14.23 11.81 -10.86
N PHE A 307 14.99 11.29 -11.83
CA PHE A 307 15.00 9.89 -12.20
C PHE A 307 15.38 9.00 -11.01
N LEU A 308 16.50 9.31 -10.32
CA LEU A 308 16.92 8.57 -9.13
C LEU A 308 15.92 8.72 -7.97
N ARG A 309 15.20 9.84 -7.85
CA ARG A 309 14.12 9.99 -6.86
C ARG A 309 12.89 9.14 -7.19
N ALA A 310 12.62 8.86 -8.45
CA ALA A 310 11.54 7.96 -8.83
C ALA A 310 11.81 6.54 -8.31
N PHE A 311 13.05 6.05 -8.37
CA PHE A 311 13.44 4.75 -7.80
C PHE A 311 13.23 4.62 -6.29
N LEU A 312 13.23 5.71 -5.53
CA LEU A 312 12.90 5.67 -4.10
C LEU A 312 11.41 5.47 -3.81
N ARG A 313 10.55 5.77 -4.78
CA ARG A 313 9.10 5.92 -4.58
C ARG A 313 8.28 4.98 -5.44
N THR A 314 8.93 4.23 -6.31
CA THR A 314 8.27 3.49 -7.37
C THR A 314 9.10 2.26 -7.71
N GLU A 315 8.43 1.13 -7.92
CA GLU A 315 9.08 -0.11 -8.30
C GLU A 315 9.88 0.04 -9.60
N PRO A 316 11.09 -0.55 -9.70
CA PRO A 316 11.95 -0.45 -10.89
C PRO A 316 11.23 -0.81 -12.20
N ILE A 317 10.30 -1.77 -12.14
CA ILE A 317 9.53 -2.22 -13.31
C ILE A 317 8.58 -1.13 -13.82
N VAL A 318 7.94 -0.38 -12.93
CA VAL A 318 7.05 0.73 -13.29
C VAL A 318 7.85 1.90 -13.87
N ILE A 319 9.08 2.13 -13.39
CA ILE A 319 9.96 3.18 -13.92
C ILE A 319 10.47 2.83 -15.32
N ALA A 320 10.88 1.59 -15.55
CA ALA A 320 11.19 1.11 -16.89
C ALA A 320 9.98 1.29 -17.82
N VAL A 321 8.77 1.11 -17.28
CA VAL A 321 7.53 1.24 -18.05
C VAL A 321 7.21 2.69 -18.45
N ILE A 322 7.41 3.63 -17.53
CA ILE A 322 7.33 5.07 -17.80
C ILE A 322 8.30 5.46 -18.93
N GLY A 323 9.45 4.78 -19.01
CA GLY A 323 10.37 4.87 -20.15
C GLY A 323 9.72 4.61 -21.51
N TYR A 324 8.89 3.57 -21.66
CA TYR A 324 8.20 3.29 -22.94
C TYR A 324 7.21 4.40 -23.33
N SER A 325 6.51 4.96 -22.36
CA SER A 325 5.50 6.01 -22.61
C SER A 325 6.10 7.32 -23.11
N LEU A 326 7.42 7.48 -22.99
CA LEU A 326 8.15 8.68 -23.38
C LEU A 326 8.38 8.74 -24.90
N GLY A 327 8.55 7.60 -25.57
CA GLY A 327 8.59 7.53 -27.03
C GLY A 327 7.28 7.99 -27.66
N ILE A 328 6.14 7.58 -27.07
CA ILE A 328 4.82 8.09 -27.45
C ILE A 328 4.74 9.62 -27.28
N PHE A 329 5.27 10.13 -26.18
CA PHE A 329 5.25 11.57 -25.89
C PHE A 329 6.04 12.39 -26.92
N VAL A 330 7.19 11.89 -27.39
CA VAL A 330 7.98 12.55 -28.45
C VAL A 330 7.21 12.57 -29.77
N ILE A 331 6.65 11.44 -30.19
CA ILE A 331 5.82 11.33 -31.40
C ILE A 331 4.64 12.32 -31.35
N LEU A 332 3.98 12.42 -30.19
CA LEU A 332 2.89 13.37 -29.99
C LEU A 332 3.34 14.83 -30.03
N LEU A 333 4.55 15.14 -29.54
CA LEU A 333 5.10 16.50 -29.59
C LEU A 333 5.49 16.90 -31.00
N GLU A 334 6.14 16.02 -31.75
CA GLU A 334 6.47 16.25 -33.16
C GLU A 334 5.21 16.47 -33.98
N TRP A 335 4.18 15.65 -33.76
CA TRP A 335 2.86 15.88 -34.34
C TRP A 335 2.29 17.27 -33.97
N LEU A 336 2.34 17.64 -32.69
CA LEU A 336 1.76 18.88 -32.17
C LEU A 336 2.49 20.14 -32.67
N PHE A 337 3.81 20.08 -32.82
CA PHE A 337 4.66 21.23 -33.16
C PHE A 337 5.01 21.32 -34.65
N ASN A 338 5.19 20.19 -35.34
CA ASN A 338 5.58 20.14 -36.75
C ASN A 338 4.38 19.94 -37.68
N GLY A 339 3.24 19.45 -37.17
CA GLY A 339 1.99 19.33 -37.93
C GLY A 339 1.99 18.22 -38.99
N GLU A 340 2.95 17.29 -38.93
CA GLU A 340 3.01 16.13 -39.83
C GLU A 340 1.88 15.13 -39.51
N LEU A 341 1.48 14.27 -40.44
CA LEU A 341 0.47 13.23 -40.18
C LEU A 341 1.11 12.04 -39.48
N ILE A 342 0.57 11.62 -38.32
CA ILE A 342 1.03 10.41 -37.62
C ILE A 342 0.77 9.20 -38.51
N GLY A 343 1.80 8.42 -38.81
CA GLY A 343 1.69 7.19 -39.57
C GLY A 343 0.81 6.17 -38.83
N VAL A 344 0.12 5.31 -39.58
CA VAL A 344 -0.70 4.23 -38.99
C VAL A 344 0.15 3.31 -38.10
N LYS A 345 1.42 3.08 -38.48
CA LYS A 345 2.39 2.31 -37.69
C LYS A 345 2.66 2.93 -36.31
N ASP A 346 2.84 4.24 -36.25
CA ASP A 346 3.15 4.98 -35.01
C ASP A 346 1.93 5.02 -34.08
N GLY A 347 0.74 5.15 -34.66
CA GLY A 347 -0.54 5.09 -33.91
C GLY A 347 -0.80 3.73 -33.27
N ILE A 348 -0.55 2.63 -33.99
CA ILE A 348 -0.70 1.26 -33.45
C ILE A 348 0.35 0.99 -32.37
N SER A 349 1.59 1.41 -32.59
CA SER A 349 2.67 1.29 -31.61
C SER A 349 2.31 2.00 -30.29
N ALA A 350 1.85 3.25 -30.37
CA ALA A 350 1.45 4.02 -29.20
C ALA A 350 0.29 3.35 -28.42
N LEU A 351 -0.66 2.75 -29.11
CA LEU A 351 -1.79 2.05 -28.48
C LEU A 351 -1.34 0.79 -27.74
N LEU A 352 -0.45 -0.02 -28.35
CA LEU A 352 0.11 -1.22 -27.73
C LEU A 352 0.95 -0.89 -26.49
N ILE A 353 1.81 0.12 -26.58
CA ILE A 353 2.61 0.59 -25.44
C ILE A 353 1.69 1.10 -24.33
N GLY A 354 0.65 1.88 -24.67
CA GLY A 354 -0.32 2.39 -23.70
C GLY A 354 -1.09 1.28 -22.97
N LEU A 355 -1.51 0.23 -23.69
CA LEU A 355 -2.19 -0.92 -23.11
C LEU A 355 -1.29 -1.69 -22.13
N GLY A 356 -0.03 -1.93 -22.51
CA GLY A 356 0.94 -2.58 -21.62
C GLY A 356 1.21 -1.79 -20.34
N CYS A 357 1.35 -0.46 -20.45
CA CYS A 357 1.50 0.44 -19.30
C CYS A 357 0.29 0.39 -18.36
N PHE A 358 -0.93 0.38 -18.92
CA PHE A 358 -2.16 0.32 -18.13
C PHE A 358 -2.25 -0.96 -17.29
N LEU A 359 -1.92 -2.12 -17.88
CA LEU A 359 -1.95 -3.40 -17.17
C LEU A 359 -1.00 -3.40 -15.97
N LEU A 360 0.20 -2.83 -16.13
CA LEU A 360 1.22 -2.76 -15.08
C LEU A 360 0.81 -1.81 -13.95
N ILE A 361 0.36 -0.59 -14.27
CA ILE A 361 -0.09 0.39 -13.27
C ILE A 361 -1.31 -0.14 -12.50
N HIS A 362 -2.23 -0.82 -13.19
CA HIS A 362 -3.40 -1.41 -12.55
C HIS A 362 -3.04 -2.52 -11.55
N GLN A 363 -2.05 -3.37 -11.87
CA GLN A 363 -1.59 -4.39 -10.90
C GLN A 363 -0.95 -3.75 -9.66
N GLU A 364 -0.13 -2.73 -9.84
CA GLU A 364 0.51 -2.04 -8.72
C GLU A 364 -0.52 -1.38 -7.79
N TYR A 365 -1.55 -0.76 -8.36
CA TYR A 365 -2.67 -0.22 -7.59
C TYR A 365 -3.40 -1.28 -6.73
N LEU A 366 -3.56 -2.50 -7.26
CA LEU A 366 -4.17 -3.60 -6.51
C LEU A 366 -3.27 -4.08 -5.36
N LYS A 367 -1.95 -4.16 -5.58
CA LYS A 367 -0.96 -4.50 -4.53
C LYS A 367 -0.99 -3.48 -3.38
N ASP A 368 -0.97 -2.19 -3.69
CA ASP A 368 -1.04 -1.11 -2.70
C ASP A 368 -2.37 -1.13 -1.91
N ARG A 369 -3.49 -1.42 -2.58
CA ARG A 369 -4.79 -1.54 -1.90
C ARG A 369 -4.82 -2.73 -0.93
N LYS A 370 -4.16 -3.84 -1.28
CA LYS A 370 -4.02 -5.00 -0.38
C LYS A 370 -3.11 -4.67 0.81
N LYS A 371 -1.95 -4.07 0.57
CA LYS A 371 -0.97 -3.69 1.61
C LYS A 371 -1.52 -2.64 2.59
N SER A 372 -2.28 -1.66 2.09
CA SER A 372 -2.93 -0.65 2.94
C SER A 372 -4.06 -1.22 3.80
N ARG A 373 -4.72 -2.30 3.38
CA ARG A 373 -5.66 -3.07 4.21
C ARG A 373 -4.91 -3.81 5.34
N GLU A 374 -3.82 -4.51 5.01
CA GLU A 374 -2.99 -5.22 5.99
C GLU A 374 -2.37 -4.26 7.05
N ILE A 375 -1.88 -3.09 6.63
CA ILE A 375 -1.30 -2.08 7.54
C ILE A 375 -2.36 -1.46 8.47
N LYS A 376 -3.61 -1.28 8.00
CA LYS A 376 -4.71 -0.81 8.87
C LYS A 376 -5.07 -1.83 9.95
N MET A 377 -4.87 -3.11 9.69
CA MET A 377 -5.12 -4.19 10.66
C MET A 377 -3.95 -4.41 11.64
N GLN A 378 -2.73 -3.99 11.28
CA GLN A 378 -1.52 -4.31 12.02
C GLN A 378 -1.00 -3.25 12.99
N LYS A 379 -1.61 -2.06 13.15
CA LYS A 379 -1.12 -1.10 14.16
C LYS A 379 -1.63 -1.50 15.55
N PRO A 380 -0.77 -2.04 16.44
CA PRO A 380 -1.15 -2.17 17.85
C PRO A 380 -1.15 -0.75 18.40
N ILE A 381 -2.26 -0.31 18.98
CA ILE A 381 -2.27 0.90 19.80
C ILE A 381 -1.46 0.54 21.05
N TYR A 382 -0.20 0.98 21.08
CA TYR A 382 0.73 0.75 22.18
C TYR A 382 0.19 1.43 23.46
N GLU A 383 -0.40 0.64 24.36
CA GLU A 383 -0.83 1.10 25.69
C GLU A 383 0.29 1.24 26.73
N MET A 384 1.56 1.08 26.36
CA MET A 384 2.67 1.11 27.32
C MET A 384 3.25 2.51 27.62
N GLY A 385 2.95 3.55 26.82
CA GLY A 385 3.58 4.88 26.99
C GLY A 385 2.97 5.76 28.10
N LEU A 386 1.66 5.99 28.09
CA LEU A 386 1.04 7.03 28.94
C LEU A 386 0.93 6.68 30.43
N LYS A 387 0.81 5.39 30.78
CA LYS A 387 0.60 4.98 32.18
C LYS A 387 1.88 5.12 33.01
N GLU A 388 3.02 4.81 32.40
CA GLU A 388 4.34 4.96 33.02
C GLU A 388 4.69 6.45 33.19
N GLU A 389 4.26 7.32 32.27
CA GLU A 389 4.49 8.77 32.35
C GLU A 389 3.79 9.43 33.55
N LEU A 390 2.50 9.16 33.81
CA LEU A 390 1.77 9.83 34.90
C LEU A 390 2.24 9.40 36.30
N ALA A 391 2.56 8.11 36.46
CA ALA A 391 3.06 7.56 37.72
C ALA A 391 4.50 8.03 37.98
N SER A 392 5.37 7.94 36.96
CA SER A 392 6.76 8.41 37.05
C SER A 392 6.85 9.92 37.27
N LEU A 393 5.92 10.73 36.75
CA LEU A 393 5.92 12.17 36.96
C LEU A 393 5.78 12.54 38.45
N LYS A 394 4.91 11.81 39.18
CA LYS A 394 4.72 12.03 40.62
C LYS A 394 5.91 11.52 41.43
N GLU A 395 6.55 10.43 40.99
CA GLU A 395 7.77 9.92 41.62
C GLU A 395 8.96 10.87 41.40
N LYS A 396 9.19 11.35 40.18
CA LYS A 396 10.23 12.34 39.85
C LYS A 396 10.08 13.65 40.64
N PHE A 397 8.84 14.11 40.84
CA PHE A 397 8.59 15.26 41.70
C PHE A 397 8.90 14.95 43.18
N ARG A 398 8.58 13.74 43.66
CA ARG A 398 8.87 13.31 45.05
C ARG A 398 10.35 13.06 45.32
N SER A 399 11.10 12.57 44.33
CA SER A 399 12.56 12.36 44.42
C SER A 399 13.34 13.67 44.30
N GLY A 400 12.69 14.76 43.87
CA GLY A 400 13.32 16.06 43.66
C GLY A 400 13.96 16.23 42.28
N ASP A 401 13.82 15.24 41.39
CA ASP A 401 14.35 15.28 40.02
C ASP A 401 13.60 16.27 39.12
N LEU A 402 12.42 16.71 39.54
CA LEU A 402 11.54 17.57 38.76
C LEU A 402 11.02 18.70 39.64
N ASP A 403 11.26 19.95 39.25
CA ASP A 403 10.82 21.11 40.01
C ASP A 403 9.29 21.30 39.92
N ARG A 404 8.73 22.07 40.85
CA ARG A 404 7.28 22.29 40.94
C ARG A 404 6.68 22.89 39.66
N TYR A 405 7.36 23.81 38.98
CA TYR A 405 6.81 24.46 37.79
C TYR A 405 6.75 23.47 36.62
N THR A 406 7.82 22.72 36.41
CA THR A 406 7.86 21.67 35.37
C THR A 406 6.83 20.58 35.67
N TYR A 407 6.68 20.17 36.93
CA TYR A 407 5.69 19.16 37.33
C TYR A 407 4.27 19.61 37.03
N LEU A 408 3.94 20.86 37.37
CA LEU A 408 2.63 21.44 37.12
C LEU A 408 2.36 21.59 35.62
N ALA A 409 3.36 21.99 34.82
CA ALA A 409 3.23 22.11 33.38
C ALA A 409 2.97 20.75 32.70
N GLU A 410 3.75 19.72 33.04
CA GLU A 410 3.53 18.37 32.50
C GLU A 410 2.20 17.77 32.98
N LYS A 411 1.86 17.95 34.27
CA LYS A 411 0.58 17.49 34.82
C LYS A 411 -0.62 18.20 34.20
N HIS A 412 -0.46 19.46 33.78
CA HIS A 412 -1.51 20.23 33.13
C HIS A 412 -1.99 19.58 31.83
N GLU A 413 -1.09 19.01 31.02
CA GLU A 413 -1.47 18.34 29.77
C GLU A 413 -2.41 17.14 30.03
N PHE A 414 -2.16 16.34 31.08
CA PHE A 414 -3.07 15.27 31.48
C PHE A 414 -4.41 15.79 32.01
N ASN A 415 -4.39 16.86 32.80
CA ASN A 415 -5.62 17.46 33.34
C ASN A 415 -6.45 18.11 32.23
N LYS A 416 -5.82 18.62 31.18
CA LYS A 416 -6.48 19.18 30.01
C LYS A 416 -7.28 18.11 29.26
N LEU A 417 -6.78 16.87 29.16
CA LEU A 417 -7.56 15.75 28.60
C LEU A 417 -8.88 15.54 29.35
N LEU A 418 -8.88 15.64 30.69
CA LEU A 418 -10.13 15.54 31.47
C LEU A 418 -11.15 16.63 31.10
N LEU A 419 -10.68 17.84 30.78
CA LEU A 419 -11.53 18.94 30.32
C LEU A 419 -12.06 18.68 28.91
N GLU A 420 -11.24 18.10 28.02
CA GLU A 420 -11.66 17.73 26.67
C GLU A 420 -12.77 16.66 26.70
N TYR A 421 -12.72 15.71 27.63
CA TYR A 421 -13.78 14.72 27.83
C TYR A 421 -15.15 15.35 28.17
N VAL A 422 -15.19 16.51 28.84
CA VAL A 422 -16.46 17.22 29.09
C VAL A 422 -17.17 17.57 27.79
N SER A 423 -16.41 17.98 26.77
CA SER A 423 -16.96 18.28 25.45
C SER A 423 -17.44 17.01 24.73
N GLN A 424 -16.70 15.91 24.83
CA GLN A 424 -17.09 14.63 24.23
C GLN A 424 -18.35 14.02 24.87
N ILE A 425 -18.49 14.11 26.20
CA ILE A 425 -19.71 13.64 26.89
C ILE A 425 -20.93 14.42 26.42
N LYS A 426 -20.79 15.75 26.26
CA LYS A 426 -21.91 16.60 25.83
C LYS A 426 -22.50 16.18 24.48
N ASP A 427 -21.63 15.77 23.55
CA ASP A 427 -22.00 15.39 22.18
C ASP A 427 -22.22 13.88 21.99
N SER A 428 -22.31 13.10 23.08
CA SER A 428 -22.52 11.65 23.04
C SER A 428 -23.79 11.20 23.81
N PRO A 429 -24.22 9.93 23.66
CA PRO A 429 -25.31 9.35 24.47
C PRO A 429 -24.96 9.12 25.95
N ILE A 430 -23.75 9.48 26.38
CA ILE A 430 -23.30 9.33 27.76
C ILE A 430 -23.81 10.53 28.58
N GLU A 431 -24.40 10.26 29.73
CA GLU A 431 -24.84 11.27 30.69
C GLU A 431 -23.68 11.73 31.57
N SER A 432 -22.91 10.79 32.11
CA SER A 432 -21.77 11.09 32.97
C SER A 432 -20.71 9.99 32.93
N ILE A 433 -19.47 10.38 33.23
CA ILE A 433 -18.36 9.46 33.50
C ILE A 433 -17.88 9.75 34.92
N LYS A 434 -18.02 8.77 35.82
CA LYS A 434 -17.62 8.85 37.22
C LYS A 434 -16.25 8.20 37.39
N ILE A 435 -15.25 9.00 37.78
CA ILE A 435 -13.93 8.50 38.18
C ILE A 435 -14.00 8.20 39.68
N LEU A 436 -14.00 6.91 40.02
CA LEU A 436 -14.02 6.41 41.40
C LEU A 436 -12.60 6.01 41.84
N GLN A 437 -12.45 5.57 43.09
CA GLN A 437 -11.15 5.17 43.65
C GLN A 437 -10.50 4.02 42.87
N ASP A 438 -11.31 3.08 42.38
CA ASP A 438 -10.89 1.82 41.76
C ASP A 438 -11.64 1.49 40.45
N ALA A 439 -12.49 2.41 39.97
CA ALA A 439 -13.39 2.16 38.85
C ALA A 439 -13.61 3.42 37.99
N LEU A 440 -13.89 3.20 36.71
CA LEU A 440 -14.38 4.21 35.78
C LEU A 440 -15.76 3.77 35.31
N VAL A 441 -16.80 4.55 35.66
CA VAL A 441 -18.20 4.16 35.43
C VAL A 441 -18.86 5.15 34.47
N PHE A 442 -19.49 4.63 33.44
CA PHE A 442 -20.24 5.37 32.43
C PHE A 442 -21.74 5.21 32.71
N THR A 443 -22.46 6.33 32.80
CA THR A 443 -23.92 6.36 32.86
C THR A 443 -24.46 6.79 31.50
N PHE A 444 -25.34 6.00 30.89
CA PHE A 444 -25.94 6.28 29.59
C PHE A 444 -27.31 6.96 29.74
N LYS A 445 -27.60 7.93 28.88
CA LYS A 445 -28.87 8.69 28.86
C LYS A 445 -30.07 7.75 28.59
N ALA A 446 -31.26 8.23 28.96
CA ALA A 446 -32.51 7.60 28.57
C ALA A 446 -32.60 7.43 27.03
N PRO A 447 -33.19 6.34 26.51
CA PRO A 447 -33.97 5.33 27.25
C PRO A 447 -33.13 4.20 27.88
N LEU A 448 -31.80 4.16 27.67
CA LEU A 448 -30.96 3.08 28.17
C LEU A 448 -30.90 3.08 29.69
N ASN A 449 -30.60 4.23 30.31
CA ASN A 449 -30.45 4.37 31.77
C ASN A 449 -29.56 3.28 32.37
N ILE A 450 -28.46 2.93 31.70
CA ILE A 450 -27.52 1.89 32.12
C ILE A 450 -26.31 2.53 32.79
N GLU A 451 -25.76 1.88 33.81
CA GLU A 451 -24.44 2.19 34.34
C GLU A 451 -23.46 1.05 34.07
N LEU A 452 -22.32 1.31 33.42
CA LEU A 452 -21.28 0.30 33.19
C LEU A 452 -19.92 0.77 33.68
N GLU A 453 -19.30 -0.07 34.50
CA GLU A 453 -17.87 -0.03 34.77
C GLU A 453 -17.13 -0.61 33.56
N THR A 454 -16.18 0.16 33.01
CA THR A 454 -15.30 -0.31 31.94
C THR A 454 -14.11 -1.07 32.53
N ASP A 455 -13.66 -2.09 31.80
CA ASP A 455 -12.42 -2.81 32.06
C ASP A 455 -11.16 -2.09 31.53
N GLY A 456 -11.35 -0.91 30.94
CA GLY A 456 -10.30 -0.11 30.32
C GLY A 456 -9.94 -0.56 28.90
N GLY A 457 -10.63 -1.56 28.34
CA GLY A 457 -10.37 -2.04 26.99
C GLY A 457 -10.81 -1.03 25.93
N ALA A 458 -9.96 -0.79 24.92
CA ALA A 458 -10.21 0.20 23.87
C ALA A 458 -11.48 -0.10 23.04
N ARG A 459 -11.87 -1.38 22.97
CA ARG A 459 -13.07 -1.88 22.27
C ARG A 459 -14.25 -2.15 23.21
N SER A 460 -14.14 -1.77 24.50
CA SER A 460 -15.27 -1.93 25.42
C SER A 460 -16.42 -0.99 25.03
N ALA A 461 -17.66 -1.48 25.17
CA ALA A 461 -18.84 -0.77 24.71
C ALA A 461 -18.94 0.70 25.21
N PRO A 462 -18.58 1.05 26.45
CA PRO A 462 -18.58 2.45 26.89
C PRO A 462 -17.70 3.39 26.06
N PHE A 463 -16.51 2.93 25.66
CA PHE A 463 -15.62 3.74 24.82
C PHE A 463 -16.07 3.76 23.36
N GLU A 464 -16.61 2.66 22.83
CA GLU A 464 -17.22 2.63 21.50
C GLU A 464 -18.40 3.63 21.41
N VAL A 465 -19.29 3.66 22.40
CA VAL A 465 -20.41 4.62 22.45
C VAL A 465 -19.91 6.06 22.60
N LEU A 466 -18.88 6.31 23.41
CA LEU A 466 -18.28 7.64 23.53
C LEU A 466 -17.72 8.14 22.19
N ASN A 467 -17.03 7.27 21.47
CA ASN A 467 -16.29 7.62 20.26
C ASN A 467 -17.17 7.68 19.00
N PHE A 468 -18.14 6.78 18.89
CA PHE A 468 -18.94 6.58 17.67
C PHE A 468 -20.43 6.86 17.87
N GLY A 469 -20.85 7.21 19.09
CA GLY A 469 -22.23 7.52 19.43
C GLY A 469 -23.14 6.30 19.57
N SER A 470 -22.64 5.08 19.32
CA SER A 470 -23.38 3.83 19.54
C SER A 470 -22.44 2.63 19.51
N TYR A 471 -22.93 1.49 19.98
CA TYR A 471 -22.27 0.19 19.87
C TYR A 471 -23.22 -0.75 19.12
N GLU A 472 -22.87 -1.11 17.89
CA GLU A 472 -23.64 -2.03 17.03
C GLU A 472 -25.15 -1.73 16.89
N LEU A 473 -25.52 -0.44 16.84
CA LEU A 473 -26.91 0.02 16.96
C LEU A 473 -27.90 -0.72 16.06
N GLU A 474 -27.52 -1.00 14.81
CA GLU A 474 -28.41 -1.64 13.85
C GLU A 474 -28.71 -3.11 14.20
N ASP A 475 -27.69 -3.85 14.61
CA ASP A 475 -27.81 -5.24 15.05
C ASP A 475 -28.54 -5.32 16.39
N GLU A 476 -28.21 -4.43 17.33
CA GLU A 476 -28.88 -4.31 18.62
C GLU A 476 -30.39 -4.04 18.45
N LEU A 477 -30.77 -3.07 17.63
CA LEU A 477 -32.17 -2.76 17.33
C LEU A 477 -32.89 -3.92 16.65
N MET A 478 -32.20 -4.66 15.77
CA MET A 478 -32.78 -5.85 15.15
C MET A 478 -32.99 -6.97 16.17
N ALA A 479 -32.03 -7.21 17.08
CA ALA A 479 -32.19 -8.16 18.17
C ALA A 479 -33.43 -7.82 19.03
N TYR A 480 -33.62 -6.54 19.40
CA TYR A 480 -34.82 -6.09 20.12
C TYR A 480 -36.12 -6.32 19.33
N ALA A 481 -36.08 -6.17 18.01
CA ALA A 481 -37.24 -6.36 17.16
C ALA A 481 -37.64 -7.85 17.00
N LEU A 482 -36.67 -8.74 17.16
CA LEU A 482 -36.85 -10.19 17.04
C LEU A 482 -37.21 -10.88 18.37
N LEU A 483 -36.78 -10.31 19.49
CA LEU A 483 -37.06 -10.78 20.84
C LEU A 483 -38.44 -10.37 21.35
N LYS A 484 -38.95 -11.14 22.32
CA LYS A 484 -40.17 -10.85 23.07
C LYS A 484 -39.90 -10.95 24.56
N ASP A 485 -40.65 -10.18 25.34
CA ASP A 485 -40.59 -10.28 26.80
C ASP A 485 -41.07 -11.67 27.25
N GLY A 486 -40.28 -12.32 28.12
CA GLY A 486 -40.48 -13.71 28.52
C GLY A 486 -39.59 -14.73 27.79
N ASP A 487 -38.87 -14.33 26.75
CA ASP A 487 -37.92 -15.20 26.04
C ASP A 487 -36.75 -15.64 26.94
N THR A 488 -36.22 -16.85 26.71
CA THR A 488 -34.94 -17.27 27.31
C THR A 488 -33.78 -16.96 26.36
N ILE A 489 -32.82 -16.14 26.82
CA ILE A 489 -31.76 -15.55 26.03
C ILE A 489 -30.39 -16.02 26.52
N PHE A 490 -29.54 -16.50 25.62
CA PHE A 490 -28.15 -16.85 25.92
C PHE A 490 -27.24 -15.77 25.31
N ASP A 491 -26.38 -15.18 26.12
CA ASP A 491 -25.35 -14.21 25.71
C ASP A 491 -23.97 -14.85 25.85
N VAL A 492 -23.46 -15.45 24.78
CA VAL A 492 -22.17 -16.12 24.73
C VAL A 492 -21.09 -15.11 24.33
N GLY A 493 -20.08 -14.95 25.19
CA GLY A 493 -19.11 -13.87 25.11
C GLY A 493 -19.69 -12.56 25.65
N ALA A 494 -20.30 -12.65 26.83
CA ALA A 494 -21.01 -11.51 27.43
C ALA A 494 -20.08 -10.32 27.78
N HIS A 495 -18.76 -10.55 27.83
CA HIS A 495 -17.75 -9.53 28.13
C HIS A 495 -18.10 -8.77 29.41
N ILE A 496 -18.17 -7.43 29.40
CA ILE A 496 -18.59 -6.62 30.56
C ILE A 496 -20.12 -6.49 30.72
N GLY A 497 -20.91 -7.17 29.88
CA GLY A 497 -22.36 -7.31 30.00
C GLY A 497 -23.21 -6.34 29.19
N TRP A 498 -22.69 -5.74 28.12
CA TRP A 498 -23.46 -4.77 27.30
C TRP A 498 -24.82 -5.35 26.85
N TYR A 499 -24.80 -6.49 26.16
CA TYR A 499 -26.01 -7.12 25.64
C TYR A 499 -26.88 -7.71 26.76
N ALA A 500 -26.31 -8.51 27.67
CA ALA A 500 -27.04 -9.08 28.80
C ALA A 500 -27.83 -8.04 29.61
N ILE A 501 -27.22 -6.88 29.93
CA ILE A 501 -27.86 -5.82 30.72
C ILE A 501 -28.95 -5.10 29.93
N ASN A 502 -28.69 -4.82 28.66
CA ASN A 502 -29.66 -4.22 27.76
C ASN A 502 -30.90 -5.11 27.57
N PHE A 503 -30.70 -6.41 27.29
CA PHE A 503 -31.80 -7.38 27.19
C PHE A 503 -32.59 -7.47 28.49
N ALA A 504 -31.93 -7.53 29.63
CA ALA A 504 -32.58 -7.60 30.94
C ALA A 504 -33.47 -6.40 31.24
N LYS A 505 -33.00 -5.18 30.95
CA LYS A 505 -33.81 -3.96 31.16
C LYS A 505 -34.97 -3.85 30.18
N ARG A 506 -34.77 -4.27 28.94
CA ARG A 506 -35.78 -4.16 27.89
C ARG A 506 -36.88 -5.21 28.04
N PHE A 507 -36.52 -6.39 28.52
CA PHE A 507 -37.37 -7.57 28.66
C PHE A 507 -37.31 -8.09 30.11
N PRO A 508 -38.01 -7.44 31.05
CA PRO A 508 -37.91 -7.73 32.49
C PRO A 508 -38.43 -9.13 32.87
N ASN A 509 -39.24 -9.78 32.04
CA ASN A 509 -39.73 -11.14 32.27
C ASN A 509 -38.90 -12.21 31.55
N SER A 510 -37.96 -11.81 30.68
CA SER A 510 -37.02 -12.73 30.04
C SER A 510 -35.98 -13.24 31.02
N GLN A 511 -35.45 -14.44 30.74
CA GLN A 511 -34.35 -15.03 31.52
C GLN A 511 -33.08 -15.04 30.69
N ILE A 512 -32.04 -14.39 31.18
CA ILE A 512 -30.78 -14.21 30.46
C ILE A 512 -29.69 -15.06 31.11
N TYR A 513 -28.95 -15.83 30.32
CA TYR A 513 -27.74 -16.54 30.76
C TYR A 513 -26.54 -15.94 30.02
N ALA A 514 -25.66 -15.28 30.78
CA ALA A 514 -24.51 -14.55 30.24
C ALA A 514 -23.22 -15.33 30.54
N PHE A 515 -22.47 -15.71 29.50
CA PHE A 515 -21.29 -16.57 29.59
C PHE A 515 -20.03 -15.77 29.29
N GLU A 516 -19.11 -15.68 30.25
CA GLU A 516 -17.81 -15.00 30.12
C GLU A 516 -16.70 -15.88 30.74
N PRO A 517 -15.78 -16.44 29.92
CA PRO A 517 -14.75 -17.36 30.41
C PRO A 517 -13.60 -16.71 31.18
N ILE A 518 -13.29 -15.43 30.94
CA ILE A 518 -12.14 -14.77 31.56
C ILE A 518 -12.55 -14.19 32.91
N GLU A 519 -12.04 -14.74 34.00
CA GLU A 519 -12.36 -14.35 35.39
C GLU A 519 -12.32 -12.84 35.63
N VAL A 520 -11.28 -12.16 35.15
CA VAL A 520 -11.13 -10.71 35.34
C VAL A 520 -12.25 -9.94 34.62
N THR A 521 -12.63 -10.36 33.41
CA THR A 521 -13.73 -9.76 32.64
C THR A 521 -15.09 -10.11 33.25
N PHE A 522 -15.25 -11.34 33.70
CA PHE A 522 -16.46 -11.84 34.37
C PHE A 522 -16.78 -11.06 35.65
N GLU A 523 -15.79 -10.62 36.40
CA GLU A 523 -16.01 -9.77 37.58
C GLU A 523 -16.57 -8.40 37.18
N PHE A 524 -16.20 -7.83 36.03
CA PHE A 524 -16.87 -6.63 35.50
C PHE A 524 -18.32 -6.91 35.12
N LEU A 525 -18.61 -8.02 34.44
CA LEU A 525 -19.99 -8.45 34.14
C LEU A 525 -20.85 -8.51 35.42
N ARG A 526 -20.36 -9.17 36.47
CA ARG A 526 -21.07 -9.28 37.76
C ARG A 526 -21.29 -7.94 38.42
N LYS A 527 -20.27 -7.10 38.49
CA LYS A 527 -20.38 -5.75 39.04
C LYS A 527 -21.41 -4.92 38.27
N ASN A 528 -21.41 -4.99 36.94
CA ASN A 528 -22.31 -4.25 36.09
C ASN A 528 -23.77 -4.73 36.21
N ILE A 529 -24.00 -6.05 36.31
CA ILE A 529 -25.34 -6.60 36.61
C ILE A 529 -25.85 -6.04 37.94
N ASN A 530 -25.02 -6.09 39.00
CA ASN A 530 -25.40 -5.60 40.32
C ASN A 530 -25.65 -4.08 40.34
N ARG A 531 -24.80 -3.30 39.65
CA ARG A 531 -24.90 -1.83 39.55
C ARG A 531 -26.20 -1.39 38.89
N ASN A 532 -26.75 -2.21 37.99
CA ASN A 532 -28.01 -1.96 37.32
C ASN A 532 -29.22 -2.59 38.03
N GLU A 533 -29.03 -3.20 39.20
CA GLU A 533 -30.07 -3.87 40.00
C GLU A 533 -30.82 -4.97 39.24
N ILE A 534 -30.13 -5.64 38.30
CA ILE A 534 -30.72 -6.66 37.44
C ILE A 534 -30.82 -7.99 38.17
N ARG A 535 -31.98 -8.64 38.08
CA ARG A 535 -32.29 -9.90 38.77
C ARG A 535 -32.55 -11.09 37.84
N ASN A 536 -32.79 -10.83 36.56
CA ASN A 536 -33.12 -11.83 35.55
C ASN A 536 -31.92 -12.23 34.67
N VAL A 537 -30.69 -11.91 35.11
CA VAL A 537 -29.44 -12.38 34.46
C VAL A 537 -28.71 -13.35 35.38
N THR A 538 -28.40 -14.54 34.86
CA THR A 538 -27.49 -15.50 35.47
C THR A 538 -26.12 -15.41 34.80
N ALA A 539 -25.14 -14.85 35.51
CA ALA A 539 -23.76 -14.76 35.04
C ALA A 539 -23.02 -16.08 35.27
N CYS A 540 -22.38 -16.59 34.22
CA CYS A 540 -21.68 -17.87 34.19
C CYS A 540 -20.19 -17.68 33.85
N ASN A 541 -19.28 -18.01 34.79
CA ASN A 541 -17.84 -17.95 34.54
C ASN A 541 -17.33 -19.23 33.85
N TYR A 542 -17.75 -19.42 32.61
CA TYR A 542 -17.22 -20.44 31.71
C TYR A 542 -17.58 -20.08 30.28
N GLY A 543 -16.75 -20.51 29.34
CA GLY A 543 -17.00 -20.34 27.91
C GLY A 543 -17.86 -21.46 27.35
N CYS A 544 -18.43 -21.23 26.17
CA CYS A 544 -19.16 -22.25 25.42
C CYS A 544 -18.29 -22.82 24.30
N SER A 545 -18.35 -24.11 24.05
CA SER A 545 -17.63 -24.77 22.96
C SER A 545 -18.28 -26.11 22.59
N ASN A 546 -17.68 -26.87 21.67
CA ASN A 546 -18.18 -28.18 21.24
C ASN A 546 -17.80 -29.32 22.20
N LYS A 547 -16.93 -29.06 23.18
CA LYS A 547 -16.49 -30.00 24.20
C LYS A 547 -16.42 -29.32 25.56
N ALA A 548 -16.68 -30.10 26.61
CA ALA A 548 -16.42 -29.68 27.98
C ALA A 548 -14.97 -30.00 28.34
N GLU A 549 -14.15 -28.97 28.55
CA GLU A 549 -12.72 -29.12 28.83
C GLU A 549 -12.16 -27.86 29.52
N GLU A 550 -10.97 -27.98 30.10
CA GLU A 550 -10.17 -26.81 30.45
C GLU A 550 -9.31 -26.42 29.25
N LYS A 551 -9.29 -25.13 28.89
CA LYS A 551 -8.51 -24.62 27.76
C LYS A 551 -7.81 -23.33 28.12
N PHE A 552 -6.78 -22.98 27.35
CA PHE A 552 -6.15 -21.68 27.44
C PHE A 552 -6.73 -20.76 26.37
N LEU A 553 -7.12 -19.55 26.77
CA LEU A 553 -7.45 -18.46 25.86
C LEU A 553 -6.32 -17.43 25.88
N TYR A 554 -6.07 -16.80 24.75
CA TYR A 554 -5.22 -15.64 24.65
C TYR A 554 -6.00 -14.40 25.08
N TYR A 555 -5.42 -13.66 26.03
CA TYR A 555 -5.97 -12.45 26.61
C TYR A 555 -4.85 -11.42 26.77
N PHE A 556 -5.15 -10.14 26.58
CA PHE A 556 -4.22 -9.08 26.97
C PHE A 556 -4.97 -7.91 27.59
N LYS A 557 -4.29 -7.24 28.52
CA LYS A 557 -4.80 -6.02 29.15
C LYS A 557 -5.01 -4.94 28.09
N GLY A 558 -6.18 -4.32 28.08
CA GLY A 558 -6.57 -3.33 27.06
C GLY A 558 -7.33 -3.91 25.85
N GLY A 559 -7.34 -5.23 25.68
CA GLY A 559 -8.07 -5.92 24.60
C GLY A 559 -8.73 -7.21 25.07
N SER A 560 -9.33 -7.17 26.25
CA SER A 560 -10.19 -8.21 26.82
C SER A 560 -11.34 -8.62 25.91
N ALA A 561 -11.86 -7.70 25.09
CA ALA A 561 -12.92 -7.98 24.12
C ALA A 561 -12.46 -8.99 23.05
N LEU A 562 -11.16 -9.04 22.71
CA LEU A 562 -10.60 -9.93 21.69
C LEU A 562 -10.08 -11.26 22.27
N ALA A 563 -10.59 -11.68 23.42
CA ALA A 563 -10.12 -12.89 24.09
C ALA A 563 -10.60 -14.14 23.33
N SER A 564 -9.65 -14.96 22.88
CA SER A 564 -9.96 -16.07 21.96
C SER A 564 -9.06 -17.28 22.20
N ILE A 565 -9.43 -18.43 21.63
CA ILE A 565 -8.61 -19.67 21.67
C ILE A 565 -7.27 -19.46 20.96
N GLU A 566 -7.22 -18.55 19.99
CA GLU A 566 -6.02 -18.19 19.24
C GLU A 566 -5.63 -16.71 19.44
N ASN A 567 -4.37 -16.37 19.15
CA ASN A 567 -3.92 -14.98 19.20
C ASN A 567 -4.37 -14.21 17.94
N LEU A 568 -5.64 -13.78 17.93
CA LEU A 568 -6.32 -13.22 16.75
C LEU A 568 -5.64 -12.02 16.11
N ILE A 569 -4.86 -11.25 16.86
CA ILE A 569 -4.17 -10.07 16.35
C ILE A 569 -2.64 -10.18 16.49
N ASN A 570 -2.12 -11.37 16.83
CA ASN A 570 -0.70 -11.58 17.10
C ASN A 570 -0.12 -10.57 18.12
N HIS A 571 -0.90 -10.23 19.15
CA HIS A 571 -0.49 -9.25 20.15
C HIS A 571 0.70 -9.80 20.95
N LYS A 572 1.81 -9.03 21.01
CA LYS A 572 3.05 -9.46 21.64
C LYS A 572 2.91 -9.72 23.15
N ASN A 573 2.01 -8.99 23.81
CA ASN A 573 1.74 -9.12 25.24
C ASN A 573 0.52 -10.02 25.54
N ALA A 574 0.05 -10.81 24.57
CA ALA A 574 -1.00 -11.78 24.82
C ALA A 574 -0.53 -12.84 25.82
N GLN A 575 -1.31 -13.05 26.86
CA GLN A 575 -1.12 -14.03 27.91
C GLN A 575 -2.11 -15.17 27.73
N LYS A 576 -1.70 -16.38 28.08
CA LYS A 576 -2.61 -17.53 28.13
C LYS A 576 -3.28 -17.57 29.49
N VAL A 577 -4.60 -17.45 29.51
CA VAL A 577 -5.43 -17.57 30.72
C VAL A 577 -6.19 -18.88 30.64
N LYS A 578 -6.11 -19.67 31.71
CA LYS A 578 -6.84 -20.94 31.80
C LYS A 578 -8.31 -20.65 32.09
N CYS A 579 -9.22 -21.26 31.34
CA CYS A 579 -10.66 -21.15 31.53
C CYS A 579 -11.34 -22.52 31.42
N VAL A 580 -12.57 -22.59 31.91
CA VAL A 580 -13.44 -23.76 31.75
C VAL A 580 -14.36 -23.55 30.55
N LEU A 581 -14.45 -24.54 29.68
CA LEU A 581 -15.40 -24.59 28.57
C LEU A 581 -16.48 -25.64 28.84
N LYS A 582 -17.71 -25.37 28.41
CA LYS A 582 -18.86 -26.29 28.48
C LYS A 582 -19.62 -26.29 27.16
N THR A 583 -20.41 -27.33 26.91
CA THR A 583 -21.36 -27.34 25.80
C THR A 583 -22.69 -26.73 26.23
N ILE A 584 -23.35 -26.00 25.35
CA ILE A 584 -24.68 -25.43 25.61
C ILE A 584 -25.69 -26.53 25.93
N ASP A 585 -25.62 -27.67 25.24
CA ASP A 585 -26.48 -28.82 25.51
C ASP A 585 -26.35 -29.32 26.95
N LYS A 586 -25.13 -29.35 27.49
CA LYS A 586 -24.90 -29.75 28.87
C LYS A 586 -25.40 -28.70 29.87
N ILE A 587 -25.21 -27.42 29.57
CA ILE A 587 -25.71 -26.31 30.39
C ILE A 587 -27.25 -26.35 30.48
N VAL A 588 -27.94 -26.52 29.34
CA VAL A 588 -29.40 -26.63 29.28
C VAL A 588 -29.90 -27.81 30.12
N GLN A 589 -29.21 -28.95 30.06
CA GLN A 589 -29.52 -30.12 30.87
C GLN A 589 -29.32 -29.85 32.38
N ASP A 590 -28.14 -29.35 32.75
CA ASP A 590 -27.74 -29.19 34.17
C ASP A 590 -28.58 -28.12 34.89
N LEU A 591 -28.88 -27.02 34.19
CA LEU A 591 -29.73 -25.93 34.71
C LEU A 591 -31.23 -26.18 34.51
N LYS A 592 -31.61 -27.31 33.90
CA LYS A 592 -33.01 -27.71 33.61
C LYS A 592 -33.78 -26.62 32.85
N ILE A 593 -33.12 -25.99 31.88
CA ILE A 593 -33.67 -24.91 31.07
C ILE A 593 -34.78 -25.46 30.15
N GLN A 594 -35.95 -24.84 30.20
CA GLN A 594 -37.17 -25.34 29.54
C GLN A 594 -37.38 -24.78 28.13
N SER A 595 -36.80 -23.62 27.81
CA SER A 595 -36.80 -23.03 26.47
C SER A 595 -35.47 -22.31 26.21
N VAL A 596 -35.10 -22.21 24.94
CA VAL A 596 -34.04 -21.30 24.47
C VAL A 596 -34.59 -20.63 23.22
N ASP A 597 -34.76 -19.32 23.27
CA ASP A 597 -35.46 -18.55 22.25
C ASP A 597 -34.49 -17.71 21.43
N PHE A 598 -33.39 -17.28 22.04
CA PHE A 598 -32.35 -16.49 21.39
C PHE A 598 -30.94 -16.86 21.89
N ILE A 599 -29.97 -16.93 20.97
CA ILE A 599 -28.56 -17.11 21.29
C ILE A 599 -27.77 -15.99 20.60
N LYS A 600 -27.21 -15.06 21.37
CA LYS A 600 -26.09 -14.22 20.91
C LYS A 600 -24.79 -15.03 21.05
N CYS A 601 -23.98 -15.05 20.00
CA CYS A 601 -22.70 -15.75 19.94
C CYS A 601 -21.61 -14.86 19.36
N ASP A 602 -20.79 -14.34 20.23
CA ASP A 602 -19.68 -13.44 19.94
C ASP A 602 -18.50 -13.99 20.74
N ALA A 603 -17.85 -15.01 20.17
CA ALA A 603 -16.86 -15.82 20.88
C ALA A 603 -15.49 -15.69 20.21
N GLU A 604 -15.29 -14.58 19.50
CA GLU A 604 -14.04 -14.15 18.90
C GLU A 604 -13.39 -15.30 18.11
N GLY A 605 -14.12 -15.86 17.14
CA GLY A 605 -13.68 -16.95 16.28
C GLY A 605 -13.93 -18.35 16.84
N SER A 606 -14.75 -18.50 17.89
CA SER A 606 -15.16 -19.81 18.42
C SER A 606 -16.63 -20.17 18.11
N GLU A 607 -17.30 -19.38 17.28
CA GLU A 607 -18.75 -19.46 17.04
C GLU A 607 -19.17 -20.83 16.51
N LEU A 608 -18.40 -21.40 15.57
CA LEU A 608 -18.70 -22.73 15.04
C LEU A 608 -18.66 -23.80 16.13
N PHE A 609 -17.70 -23.73 17.05
CA PHE A 609 -17.60 -24.68 18.15
C PHE A 609 -18.76 -24.51 19.14
N VAL A 610 -19.17 -23.28 19.43
CA VAL A 610 -20.37 -23.00 20.23
C VAL A 610 -21.61 -23.60 19.58
N ILE A 611 -21.80 -23.37 18.26
CA ILE A 611 -22.93 -23.90 17.48
C ILE A 611 -22.96 -25.44 17.51
N GLN A 612 -21.81 -26.09 17.34
CA GLN A 612 -21.69 -27.55 17.42
C GLN A 612 -22.01 -28.07 18.82
N GLY A 613 -21.57 -27.38 19.88
CA GLY A 613 -21.89 -27.72 21.27
C GLY A 613 -23.33 -27.42 21.69
N ALA A 614 -24.11 -26.81 20.81
CA ALA A 614 -25.51 -26.46 21.01
C ALA A 614 -26.46 -27.24 20.09
N GLU A 615 -25.98 -28.28 19.40
CA GLU A 615 -26.73 -28.97 18.35
C GLU A 615 -28.09 -29.49 18.85
N ALA A 616 -28.15 -30.19 19.99
CA ALA A 616 -29.41 -30.73 20.50
C ALA A 616 -30.37 -29.61 20.93
N THR A 617 -29.84 -28.56 21.54
CA THR A 617 -30.59 -27.37 21.98
C THR A 617 -31.16 -26.60 20.78
N ILE A 618 -30.34 -26.33 19.77
CA ILE A 618 -30.72 -25.61 18.56
C ILE A 618 -31.78 -26.39 17.79
N LYS A 619 -31.59 -27.70 17.58
CA LYS A 619 -32.58 -28.53 16.88
C LYS A 619 -33.90 -28.65 17.65
N LYS A 620 -33.85 -28.75 18.99
CA LYS A 620 -35.04 -28.89 19.84
C LYS A 620 -35.85 -27.60 19.92
N PHE A 621 -35.21 -26.50 20.31
CA PHE A 621 -35.91 -25.25 20.60
C PHE A 621 -35.98 -24.31 19.41
N LYS A 622 -35.14 -24.50 18.39
CA LYS A 622 -35.04 -23.63 17.21
C LYS A 622 -34.92 -22.14 17.61
N PRO A 623 -33.94 -21.72 18.44
CA PRO A 623 -33.76 -20.31 18.80
C PRO A 623 -33.39 -19.46 17.59
N ILE A 624 -33.59 -18.15 17.65
CA ILE A 624 -32.90 -17.21 16.75
C ILE A 624 -31.43 -17.16 17.19
N ILE A 625 -30.50 -17.20 16.24
CA ILE A 625 -29.06 -17.13 16.56
C ILE A 625 -28.51 -15.85 15.95
N PHE A 626 -27.95 -14.98 16.77
CA PHE A 626 -27.19 -13.82 16.35
C PHE A 626 -25.72 -14.11 16.56
N ALA A 627 -24.95 -14.25 15.49
CA ALA A 627 -23.54 -14.65 15.56
C ALA A 627 -22.61 -13.70 14.81
N GLU A 628 -21.44 -13.44 15.40
CA GLU A 628 -20.37 -12.65 14.83
C GLU A 628 -19.38 -13.57 14.08
N LEU A 629 -19.50 -13.67 12.76
CA LEU A 629 -18.69 -14.57 11.93
C LEU A 629 -17.67 -13.79 11.12
N TYR A 630 -16.61 -13.32 11.79
CA TYR A 630 -15.49 -12.67 11.11
C TYR A 630 -14.55 -13.70 10.49
N GLU A 631 -14.48 -13.73 9.16
CA GLU A 631 -13.76 -14.76 8.39
C GLU A 631 -12.30 -14.94 8.82
N GLU A 632 -11.58 -13.84 9.11
CA GLU A 632 -10.17 -13.93 9.49
C GLU A 632 -9.97 -14.58 10.87
N TRP A 633 -10.88 -14.35 11.81
CA TRP A 633 -10.82 -15.00 13.13
C TRP A 633 -11.20 -16.48 13.03
N CYS A 634 -12.23 -16.79 12.24
CA CYS A 634 -12.61 -18.17 11.94
C CYS A 634 -11.41 -18.95 11.38
N GLN A 635 -10.70 -18.38 10.38
CA GLN A 635 -9.55 -19.02 9.73
C GLN A 635 -8.41 -19.28 10.70
N LYS A 636 -8.13 -18.35 11.62
CA LYS A 636 -7.12 -18.55 12.68
C LYS A 636 -7.50 -19.70 13.61
N CYS A 637 -8.79 -19.86 13.91
CA CYS A 637 -9.32 -20.95 14.69
C CYS A 637 -9.52 -22.27 13.91
N GLY A 638 -9.11 -22.32 12.64
CA GLY A 638 -9.05 -23.54 11.84
C GLY A 638 -10.31 -23.90 11.06
N TYR A 639 -11.22 -22.93 10.82
CA TYR A 639 -12.42 -23.12 9.99
C TYR A 639 -12.75 -21.87 9.15
N SER A 640 -13.65 -21.96 8.18
CA SER A 640 -14.17 -20.78 7.47
C SER A 640 -15.54 -20.40 8.02
N SER A 641 -15.92 -19.11 8.01
CA SER A 641 -17.27 -18.69 8.40
C SER A 641 -18.35 -19.53 7.70
N ALA A 642 -18.12 -19.92 6.43
CA ALA A 642 -18.99 -20.76 5.62
C ALA A 642 -19.31 -22.13 6.25
N ASP A 643 -18.46 -22.66 7.12
CA ASP A 643 -18.71 -23.91 7.85
C ASP A 643 -19.84 -23.76 8.87
N ALA A 644 -19.92 -22.61 9.56
CA ALA A 644 -21.03 -22.28 10.46
C ALA A 644 -22.35 -22.13 9.68
N LEU A 645 -22.31 -21.45 8.53
CA LEU A 645 -23.44 -21.33 7.62
C LEU A 645 -23.96 -22.70 7.17
N LYS A 646 -23.05 -23.56 6.69
CA LYS A 646 -23.39 -24.89 6.21
C LYS A 646 -24.04 -25.73 7.31
N THR A 647 -23.49 -25.66 8.52
CA THR A 647 -24.01 -26.35 9.70
C THR A 647 -25.44 -25.90 10.00
N LEU A 648 -25.67 -24.60 10.15
CA LEU A 648 -27.00 -24.06 10.48
C LEU A 648 -28.01 -24.25 9.34
N LYS A 649 -27.60 -24.09 8.08
CA LYS A 649 -28.45 -24.39 6.90
C LYS A 649 -28.94 -25.84 6.92
N SER A 650 -28.09 -26.79 7.30
CA SER A 650 -28.48 -28.20 7.43
C SER A 650 -29.56 -28.45 8.49
N TRP A 651 -29.76 -27.50 9.42
CA TRP A 651 -30.80 -27.53 10.46
C TRP A 651 -32.00 -26.62 10.14
N GLY A 652 -32.12 -26.15 8.90
CA GLY A 652 -33.25 -25.34 8.42
C GLY A 652 -33.16 -23.85 8.76
N TYR A 653 -31.97 -23.33 9.00
CA TYR A 653 -31.74 -21.91 9.23
C TYR A 653 -31.34 -21.16 7.96
N ILE A 654 -31.82 -19.93 7.86
CA ILE A 654 -31.46 -18.99 6.80
C ILE A 654 -30.71 -17.80 7.43
N PRO A 655 -29.54 -17.42 6.87
CA PRO A 655 -28.75 -16.27 7.34
C PRO A 655 -29.32 -14.94 6.83
N TYR A 656 -29.29 -13.92 7.68
CA TYR A 656 -29.70 -12.57 7.38
C TYR A 656 -28.73 -11.55 7.97
N GLN A 657 -28.59 -10.39 7.32
CA GLN A 657 -27.96 -9.20 7.89
C GLN A 657 -29.03 -8.15 8.20
N ALA A 658 -28.88 -7.45 9.33
CA ALA A 658 -29.72 -6.31 9.65
C ALA A 658 -29.31 -5.10 8.83
N ILE A 659 -30.20 -4.56 7.99
CA ILE A 659 -29.95 -3.37 7.17
C ILE A 659 -31.21 -2.48 7.19
N LYS A 660 -31.05 -1.22 7.60
CA LYS A 660 -32.08 -0.20 7.78
C LYS A 660 -33.32 -0.72 8.53
N GLY A 661 -33.09 -1.48 9.60
CA GLY A 661 -34.17 -2.08 10.42
C GLY A 661 -34.93 -3.21 9.73
N LYS A 662 -34.35 -3.81 8.69
CA LYS A 662 -34.88 -4.95 7.93
C LYS A 662 -33.84 -6.08 7.85
N LEU A 663 -34.28 -7.29 7.56
CA LEU A 663 -33.45 -8.48 7.38
C LEU A 663 -33.23 -8.70 5.88
N LYS A 664 -31.97 -8.57 5.45
CA LYS A 664 -31.54 -8.91 4.09
C LYS A 664 -30.94 -10.32 4.10
N GLU A 665 -31.50 -11.22 3.30
CA GLU A 665 -31.01 -12.59 3.17
C GLU A 665 -29.61 -12.64 2.56
N VAL A 666 -28.81 -13.61 2.98
CA VAL A 666 -27.42 -13.79 2.53
C VAL A 666 -27.22 -15.20 1.96
N ASP A 667 -27.14 -15.33 0.63
CA ASP A 667 -27.01 -16.65 0.00
C ASP A 667 -25.67 -17.34 0.31
N GLN A 668 -24.59 -16.55 0.31
CA GLN A 668 -23.23 -16.95 0.67
C GLN A 668 -22.59 -15.79 1.41
N PHE A 669 -21.65 -16.06 2.31
CA PHE A 669 -20.79 -14.99 2.80
C PHE A 669 -19.99 -14.46 1.61
N GLU A 670 -20.32 -13.26 1.16
CA GLU A 670 -19.55 -12.59 0.12
C GLU A 670 -18.14 -12.39 0.69
N LEU A 671 -17.19 -13.24 0.27
CA LEU A 671 -15.75 -13.19 0.61
C LEU A 671 -15.05 -11.92 0.07
N SER A 672 -15.80 -10.88 -0.30
CA SER A 672 -15.28 -9.63 -0.80
C SER A 672 -16.02 -8.46 -0.16
N ASP A 673 -15.29 -7.70 0.64
CA ASP A 673 -15.61 -6.32 1.05
C ASP A 673 -16.82 -6.09 1.99
N SER A 674 -17.43 -7.13 2.56
CA SER A 674 -18.48 -6.94 3.58
C SER A 674 -17.87 -6.44 4.90
N GLU A 675 -18.00 -5.13 5.19
CA GLU A 675 -17.71 -4.52 6.50
C GLU A 675 -18.59 -5.07 7.64
N ARG A 676 -19.50 -6.03 7.36
CA ARG A 676 -20.49 -6.58 8.29
C ARG A 676 -20.26 -8.08 8.50
N TYR A 677 -19.88 -8.44 9.71
CA TYR A 677 -19.64 -9.82 10.14
C TYR A 677 -20.74 -10.33 11.11
N ASN A 678 -21.73 -9.50 11.41
CA ASN A 678 -22.89 -9.83 12.23
C ASN A 678 -24.02 -10.47 11.41
N TYR A 679 -24.49 -11.64 11.82
CA TYR A 679 -25.52 -12.40 11.13
C TYR A 679 -26.62 -12.90 12.07
N PHE A 680 -27.87 -12.73 11.64
CA PHE A 680 -29.05 -13.33 12.25
C PHE A 680 -29.46 -14.59 11.49
N PHE A 681 -29.44 -15.73 12.15
CA PHE A 681 -29.93 -16.99 11.60
C PHE A 681 -31.33 -17.26 12.13
N LEU A 682 -32.29 -17.33 11.22
CA LEU A 682 -33.70 -17.61 11.53
C LEU A 682 -34.11 -18.96 10.94
N ASN A 683 -34.73 -19.82 11.75
CA ASN A 683 -35.35 -21.05 11.26
C ASN A 683 -36.50 -20.72 10.30
N SER A 684 -36.47 -21.32 9.10
CA SER A 684 -37.39 -21.01 8.00
C SER A 684 -38.87 -21.29 8.33
N GLU A 685 -39.13 -22.29 9.17
CA GLU A 685 -40.48 -22.66 9.59
C GLU A 685 -40.94 -21.84 10.81
N LYS A 686 -40.22 -21.97 11.94
CA LYS A 686 -40.61 -21.38 13.23
C LYS A 686 -40.68 -19.86 13.16
N HIS A 687 -39.75 -19.22 12.44
CA HIS A 687 -39.64 -17.76 12.38
C HIS A 687 -40.16 -17.17 11.06
N SER A 688 -40.91 -17.94 10.28
CA SER A 688 -41.51 -17.50 8.99
C SER A 688 -42.29 -16.18 9.10
N HIS A 689 -43.00 -15.95 10.21
CA HIS A 689 -43.72 -14.71 10.46
C HIS A 689 -42.80 -13.49 10.67
N LEU A 690 -41.65 -13.67 11.33
CA LEU A 690 -40.64 -12.61 11.53
C LEU A 690 -39.90 -12.31 10.23
N ILE A 691 -39.52 -13.36 9.49
CA ILE A 691 -38.89 -13.25 8.17
C ILE A 691 -39.78 -12.40 7.24
N LYS A 692 -41.09 -12.70 7.16
CA LYS A 692 -42.04 -11.91 6.36
C LYS A 692 -42.17 -10.46 6.85
N LYS A 693 -42.22 -10.24 8.16
CA LYS A 693 -42.40 -8.90 8.75
C LYS A 693 -41.21 -7.98 8.50
N TYR A 694 -40.00 -8.50 8.61
CA TYR A 694 -38.77 -7.72 8.55
C TYR A 694 -38.03 -7.85 7.21
N ASN A 695 -38.58 -8.52 6.20
CA ASN A 695 -37.93 -8.70 4.90
C ASN A 695 -37.46 -7.37 4.26
N PHE A 696 -36.23 -7.36 3.74
CA PHE A 696 -35.64 -6.29 2.94
C PHE A 696 -36.07 -6.46 1.48
N LEU A 697 -37.32 -6.09 1.14
CA LEU A 697 -37.80 -6.02 -0.25
C LEU A 697 -37.47 -4.66 -0.88
#